data_AF-A0ABD1IK72-F1
#
_entry.id   AF-A0ABD1IK72-F1
#
_cell.length_a   1.000
_cell.length_b   1.000
_cell.length_c   1.000
_cell.angle_alpha   90.00
_cell.angle_beta   90.00
_cell.angle_gamma   90.00
#
_symmetry.space_group_name_H-M   'P 1'
#
loop_
_entity.id
_entity.type
_entity.pdbx_description
1 polymer ?
#
loop_
_entity_poly.entity_id
_entity_poly.type
_entity_poly.pdbx_seq_one_letter_code
_entity_poly.pdbx_strand_id
1 'polypeptide(L)'
;MATKDESWMREKLEAPMPSIGMYVALASLACSLAIAADLVHGFRSKKLWFPSNYFSLNATTLALLAVALKLPVDLTTNMTAAIDRLAKISSLALTSTAIANFVPSLGSMTDRDILVNVAALSILIFTVAADFCIQIIGTWSCLDHRLLLPEEILALGLMLLLVLVLVSTAIMALTAKKCLETKYQEKHNLSARDEYSDREEVVVGKLMNLVKKYWVMAETSNPQFVIARSSACASAGVICLGNALILVQAIVRTGVAHNSLGLTSSSYGFSTKWILLVQAVGMILGTVSTSFRWLTAVRFRCSVDRRLRHEFKVEDYWTRKLLDCQESPIHPLIKHQKCRRFLYNARRFVVYLIIKAQICVVMFNKLVLVISCCIAGPFINIPVVYVCEYLPNVRPHSLRLEGEADLPDYMLRSIPKQVDEVLEASRRKEPTRLIEFLRDSSHPTFRGVAEFDSLDVKSIHRREPKSCWSLAVFTLASIAVAIPGVEKSKVDKLVKHVSDGLFLVKTVEESFYSDEEWKNIRKAADFWLRVDLFRKWQEIDLAEISASSSNSKEALERLANESKTIALSLKRDEQCPMFNPANWEPSIIAANSMYRISTTILKGCDEENAIGDGGETFDRLSRMIADLLAACLTNLARLIEKKCHLKGIEERERSVRQAAILLGRCEEILTTISVRARPAGLNAAAAAYIEEWRRGAMPPETESTSVMLPEREVMASFAMLPEMEMIRTGTMPSEMEMESTSVMLPEREVMASCAMLPEMEMIRTGRMPPEMESTSVMLPEREVMASCAMLPGMEMIRTGTMPPEMEMEMKVMSSEEAITLSEWRDGSSGEPVLCLTNLFA
;
A
#
# COMPACT_ATOMS: atom_id res chain seq x y z
N MET A 1 6.18 41.23 -52.68
CA MET A 1 5.78 41.65 -51.31
C MET A 1 5.13 40.50 -50.57
N ALA A 2 4.04 39.89 -51.07
CA ALA A 2 3.37 38.74 -50.44
C ALA A 2 4.30 37.58 -50.03
N THR A 3 5.28 37.20 -50.86
CA THR A 3 6.23 36.13 -50.54
C THR A 3 7.22 36.46 -49.42
N LYS A 4 7.50 37.75 -49.18
CA LYS A 4 8.42 38.21 -48.13
C LYS A 4 7.71 38.27 -46.78
N ASP A 5 6.45 38.71 -46.77
CA ASP A 5 5.60 38.71 -45.58
C ASP A 5 5.24 37.28 -45.13
N GLU A 6 4.99 36.36 -46.07
CA GLU A 6 4.78 34.93 -45.75
C GLU A 6 6.04 34.28 -45.18
N SER A 7 7.23 34.61 -45.70
CA SER A 7 8.49 34.08 -45.17
C SER A 7 8.81 34.61 -43.77
N TRP A 8 8.55 35.89 -43.51
CA TRP A 8 8.75 36.52 -42.21
C TRP A 8 7.76 36.00 -41.16
N MET A 9 6.48 35.84 -41.54
CA MET A 9 5.47 35.23 -40.66
C MET A 9 5.85 33.80 -40.30
N ARG A 10 6.28 32.99 -41.27
CA ARG A 10 6.73 31.61 -41.06
C ARG A 10 7.92 31.55 -40.10
N GLU A 11 8.94 32.40 -40.29
CA GLU A 11 10.11 32.46 -39.41
C GLU A 11 9.71 32.81 -37.96
N LYS A 12 8.78 33.74 -37.78
CA LYS A 12 8.25 34.12 -36.46
C LYS A 12 7.42 33.02 -35.78
N LEU A 13 6.69 32.23 -36.57
CA LEU A 13 5.93 31.06 -36.12
C LEU A 13 6.83 29.86 -35.78
N GLU A 14 7.97 29.70 -36.45
CA GLU A 14 8.91 28.60 -36.27
C GLU A 14 9.98 28.87 -35.18
N ALA A 15 10.22 30.14 -34.82
CA ALA A 15 11.15 30.54 -33.76
C ALA A 15 11.04 29.77 -32.41
N PRO A 16 9.85 29.41 -31.88
CA PRO A 16 9.74 28.66 -30.63
C PRO A 16 9.95 27.13 -30.78
N MET A 17 10.00 26.59 -32.00
CA MET A 17 10.03 25.15 -32.26
C MET A 17 11.24 24.42 -31.63
N PRO A 18 12.48 24.97 -31.64
CA PRO A 18 13.60 24.34 -30.96
C PRO A 18 13.39 24.21 -29.45
N SER A 19 12.80 25.22 -28.80
CA SER A 19 12.49 25.21 -27.37
C SER A 19 11.42 24.17 -27.03
N ILE A 20 10.39 24.05 -27.88
CA ILE A 20 9.39 22.97 -27.76
C ILE A 20 10.07 21.60 -27.91
N GLY A 21 10.99 21.45 -28.86
CA GLY A 21 11.77 20.23 -29.03
C GLY A 21 12.61 19.86 -27.79
N MET A 22 13.20 20.86 -27.12
CA MET A 22 13.93 20.63 -25.87
C MET A 22 13.00 20.16 -24.74
N TYR A 23 11.79 20.72 -24.65
CA TYR A 23 10.78 20.27 -23.71
C TYR A 23 10.37 18.81 -23.95
N VAL A 24 10.21 18.39 -25.21
CA VAL A 24 9.97 16.98 -25.59
C VAL A 24 11.12 16.08 -25.16
N ALA A 25 12.36 16.51 -25.37
CA ALA A 25 13.55 15.77 -24.97
C ALA A 25 13.63 15.61 -23.43
N LEU A 26 13.35 16.67 -22.67
CA LEU A 26 13.33 16.64 -21.20
C LEU A 26 12.23 15.72 -20.65
N ALA A 27 11.02 15.77 -21.23
CA ALA A 27 9.94 14.85 -20.84
C ALA A 27 10.30 13.39 -21.14
N SER A 28 10.92 13.14 -22.31
CA SER A 28 11.41 11.80 -22.68
C SER A 28 12.54 11.33 -21.74
N LEU A 29 13.40 12.24 -21.27
CA LEU A 29 14.45 11.94 -20.31
C LEU A 29 13.86 11.54 -18.95
N ALA A 30 12.86 12.28 -18.46
CA ALA A 30 12.17 11.95 -17.23
C ALA A 30 11.54 10.54 -17.29
N CYS A 31 10.86 10.20 -18.39
CA CYS A 31 10.36 8.84 -18.62
C CYS A 31 11.49 7.79 -18.60
N SER A 32 12.60 8.08 -19.27
CA SER A 32 13.76 7.17 -19.35
C SER A 32 14.41 6.93 -17.98
N LEU A 33 14.53 7.97 -17.15
CA LEU A 33 15.05 7.87 -15.79
C LEU A 33 14.13 7.06 -14.88
N ALA A 34 12.81 7.23 -15.02
CA ALA A 34 11.84 6.43 -14.26
C ALA A 34 11.92 4.93 -14.65
N ILE A 35 12.06 4.61 -15.94
CA ILE A 35 12.28 3.23 -16.41
C ILE A 35 13.61 2.68 -15.86
N ALA A 36 14.68 3.50 -15.85
CA ALA A 36 15.97 3.10 -15.29
C ALA A 36 15.88 2.81 -13.77
N ALA A 37 15.11 3.60 -13.03
CA ALA A 37 14.88 3.39 -11.60
C ALA A 37 14.21 2.04 -11.32
N ASP A 38 13.20 1.66 -12.12
CA ASP A 38 12.56 0.34 -12.03
C ASP A 38 13.54 -0.80 -12.33
N LEU A 39 14.43 -0.65 -13.33
CA LEU A 39 15.48 -1.63 -13.62
C LEU A 39 16.45 -1.79 -12.44
N VAL A 40 17.00 -0.69 -11.93
CA VAL A 40 17.93 -0.71 -10.81
C VAL A 40 17.27 -1.33 -9.57
N HIS A 41 16.01 -0.99 -9.32
CA HIS A 41 15.26 -1.56 -8.21
C HIS A 41 15.00 -3.06 -8.39
N GLY A 42 14.63 -3.52 -9.59
CA GLY A 42 14.41 -4.94 -9.87
C GLY A 42 15.69 -5.78 -9.71
N PHE A 43 16.84 -5.27 -10.17
CA PHE A 43 18.13 -5.93 -9.96
C PHE A 43 18.52 -5.98 -8.47
N ARG A 44 18.37 -4.87 -7.75
CA ARG A 44 18.68 -4.81 -6.30
C ARG A 44 17.78 -5.70 -5.46
N SER A 45 16.50 -5.80 -5.83
CA SER A 45 15.53 -6.65 -5.14
C SER A 45 15.56 -8.11 -5.60
N LYS A 46 16.42 -8.47 -6.57
CA LYS A 46 16.46 -9.79 -7.22
C LYS A 46 15.13 -10.21 -7.88
N LYS A 47 14.22 -9.25 -8.13
CA LYS A 47 12.95 -9.46 -8.82
C LYS A 47 13.14 -9.23 -10.32
N LEU A 48 13.64 -10.26 -11.02
CA LEU A 48 13.95 -10.20 -12.47
C LEU A 48 12.73 -10.00 -13.39
N TRP A 49 11.52 -10.02 -12.84
CA TRP A 49 10.30 -9.66 -13.56
C TRP A 49 10.01 -8.14 -13.54
N PHE A 50 10.86 -7.35 -12.85
CA PHE A 50 10.84 -5.88 -12.77
C PHE A 50 9.47 -5.30 -12.43
N PRO A 51 9.09 -5.16 -11.15
CA PRO A 51 7.88 -4.43 -10.79
C PRO A 51 7.94 -3.00 -11.31
N SER A 52 6.83 -2.50 -11.87
CA SER A 52 6.71 -1.15 -12.40
C SER A 52 6.18 -0.23 -11.29
N ASN A 53 7.09 0.22 -10.43
CA ASN A 53 6.77 1.04 -9.25
C ASN A 53 7.04 2.52 -9.53
N TYR A 54 8.21 2.84 -10.10
CA TYR A 54 8.62 4.21 -10.42
C TYR A 54 7.99 4.69 -11.73
N PHE A 55 8.00 3.87 -12.79
CA PHE A 55 7.35 4.18 -14.07
C PHE A 55 5.96 3.52 -14.15
N SER A 56 5.10 3.83 -13.20
CA SER A 56 3.72 3.32 -13.14
C SER A 56 2.75 4.13 -14.01
N LEU A 57 1.67 3.51 -14.49
CA LEU A 57 0.65 4.20 -15.29
C LEU A 57 -0.24 5.10 -14.42
N ASN A 58 0.05 6.40 -14.38
CA ASN A 58 -0.70 7.38 -13.61
C ASN A 58 -0.84 8.69 -14.40
N ALA A 59 -1.55 9.67 -13.83
CA ALA A 59 -1.75 10.96 -14.49
C ALA A 59 -0.44 11.67 -14.86
N THR A 60 0.58 11.59 -14.00
CA THR A 60 1.89 12.23 -14.22
C THR A 60 2.65 11.60 -15.38
N THR A 61 2.76 10.27 -15.40
CA THR A 61 3.45 9.55 -16.49
C THR A 61 2.69 9.66 -17.81
N LEU A 62 1.35 9.74 -17.77
CA LEU A 62 0.52 10.03 -18.95
C LEU A 62 0.76 11.44 -19.50
N ALA A 63 0.85 12.45 -18.64
CA ALA A 63 1.15 13.82 -19.07
C ALA A 63 2.56 13.92 -19.68
N LEU A 64 3.56 13.30 -19.04
CA LEU A 64 4.92 13.23 -19.59
C LEU A 64 4.97 12.50 -20.93
N LEU A 65 4.23 11.40 -21.07
CA LEU A 65 4.15 10.65 -22.32
C LEU A 65 3.45 11.45 -23.43
N ALA A 66 2.39 12.18 -23.11
CA ALA A 66 1.71 13.06 -24.06
C ALA A 66 2.64 14.16 -24.58
N VAL A 67 3.47 14.74 -23.71
CA VAL A 67 4.51 15.69 -24.11
C VAL A 67 5.57 15.03 -24.99
N ALA A 68 6.04 13.83 -24.63
CA ALA A 68 7.02 13.08 -25.41
C ALA A 68 6.50 12.72 -26.82
N LEU A 69 5.18 12.57 -26.98
CA LEU A 69 4.48 12.27 -28.23
C LEU A 69 4.19 13.50 -29.11
N LYS A 70 4.63 14.69 -28.72
CA LYS A 70 4.32 15.92 -29.47
C LYS A 70 4.90 15.92 -30.90
N LEU A 71 6.04 15.27 -31.12
CA LEU A 71 6.70 15.22 -32.43
C LEU A 71 5.89 14.44 -33.50
N PRO A 72 5.38 13.21 -33.25
CA PRO A 72 4.52 12.52 -34.22
C PRO A 72 3.14 13.17 -34.41
N VAL A 73 2.67 13.98 -33.46
CA VAL A 73 1.39 14.72 -33.53
C VAL A 73 1.50 16.04 -34.30
N ASP A 74 2.71 16.53 -34.58
CA ASP A 74 2.88 17.79 -35.29
C ASP A 74 2.51 17.66 -36.78
N LEU A 75 1.33 18.19 -37.10
CA LEU A 75 0.75 18.27 -38.45
C LEU A 75 1.23 19.51 -39.22
N THR A 76 1.79 20.50 -38.53
CA THR A 76 2.01 21.85 -39.08
C THR A 76 3.41 22.05 -39.65
N THR A 77 4.40 21.33 -39.14
CA THR A 77 5.80 21.47 -39.58
C THR A 77 6.18 20.43 -40.64
N ASN A 78 6.89 20.87 -41.68
CA ASN A 78 7.39 19.98 -42.74
C ASN A 78 8.61 19.19 -42.24
N MET A 79 8.37 17.95 -41.77
CA MET A 79 9.43 17.03 -41.35
C MET A 79 9.82 16.09 -42.50
N THR A 80 10.68 16.59 -43.40
CA THR A 80 11.16 15.85 -44.58
C THR A 80 12.56 15.25 -44.40
N ALA A 81 13.36 15.71 -43.42
CA ALA A 81 14.70 15.18 -43.22
C ALA A 81 14.68 13.76 -42.67
N ALA A 82 15.71 12.97 -43.00
CA ALA A 82 15.85 11.60 -42.51
C ALA A 82 15.95 11.54 -40.97
N ILE A 83 16.62 12.51 -40.34
CA ILE A 83 16.75 12.59 -38.87
C ILE A 83 15.40 12.89 -38.20
N ASP A 84 14.57 13.75 -38.81
CA ASP A 84 13.25 14.08 -38.26
C ASP A 84 12.32 12.86 -38.31
N ARG A 85 12.39 12.09 -39.39
CA ARG A 85 11.66 10.83 -39.57
C ARG A 85 12.12 9.77 -38.58
N LEU A 86 13.42 9.68 -38.37
CA LEU A 86 14.00 8.77 -37.39
C LEU A 86 13.56 9.13 -35.96
N ALA A 87 13.47 10.42 -35.64
CA ALA A 87 12.95 10.92 -34.37
C ALA A 87 11.44 10.62 -34.19
N LYS A 88 10.65 10.60 -35.27
CA LYS A 88 9.26 10.12 -35.22
C LYS A 88 9.19 8.63 -34.90
N ILE A 89 9.97 7.80 -35.61
CA ILE A 89 10.04 6.35 -35.36
C ILE A 89 10.51 6.10 -33.91
N SER A 90 11.50 6.83 -33.40
CA SER A 90 11.95 6.69 -32.01
C SER A 90 10.87 7.11 -31.01
N SER A 91 10.08 8.15 -31.31
CA SER A 91 8.96 8.57 -30.46
C SER A 91 7.88 7.49 -30.38
N LEU A 92 7.55 6.87 -31.52
CA LEU A 92 6.60 5.76 -31.58
C LEU A 92 7.15 4.52 -30.85
N ALA A 93 8.42 4.18 -31.06
CA ALA A 93 9.05 3.03 -30.42
C ALA A 93 9.21 3.20 -28.90
N LEU A 94 9.59 4.40 -28.41
CA LEU A 94 9.63 4.71 -26.98
C LEU A 94 8.24 4.57 -26.37
N THR A 95 7.20 5.04 -27.05
CA THR A 95 5.82 4.98 -26.56
C THR A 95 5.32 3.55 -26.47
N SER A 96 5.56 2.73 -27.50
CA SER A 96 5.33 1.28 -27.43
C SER A 96 6.05 0.66 -26.23
N THR A 97 7.32 1.02 -26.03
CA THR A 97 8.11 0.54 -24.90
C THR A 97 7.55 0.99 -23.55
N ALA A 98 7.03 2.21 -23.47
CA ALA A 98 6.37 2.72 -22.27
C ALA A 98 5.08 1.94 -21.96
N ILE A 99 4.22 1.72 -22.96
CA ILE A 99 2.98 0.93 -22.84
C ILE A 99 3.27 -0.47 -22.29
N ALA A 100 4.28 -1.16 -22.84
CA ALA A 100 4.66 -2.47 -22.34
C ALA A 100 5.25 -2.44 -20.92
N ASN A 101 5.97 -1.38 -20.56
CA ASN A 101 6.49 -1.22 -19.21
C ASN A 101 5.39 -0.91 -18.17
N PHE A 102 4.28 -0.28 -18.59
CA PHE A 102 3.11 -0.04 -17.75
C PHE A 102 2.28 -1.30 -17.42
N VAL A 103 2.39 -2.38 -18.22
CA VAL A 103 1.55 -3.58 -18.06
C VAL A 103 1.52 -4.12 -16.61
N PRO A 104 2.65 -4.30 -15.89
CA PRO A 104 2.61 -4.79 -14.52
C PRO A 104 2.01 -3.80 -13.51
N SER A 105 2.04 -2.49 -13.78
CA SER A 105 1.52 -1.47 -12.86
C SER A 105 0.00 -1.57 -12.65
N LEU A 106 -0.72 -2.20 -13.59
CA LEU A 106 -2.14 -2.55 -13.44
C LEU A 106 -2.38 -3.42 -12.18
N GLY A 107 -1.39 -4.22 -11.78
CA GLY A 107 -1.47 -5.08 -10.61
C GLY A 107 -1.55 -4.31 -9.28
N SER A 108 -0.96 -3.11 -9.20
CA SER A 108 -0.95 -2.30 -7.97
C SER A 108 -2.08 -1.27 -7.88
N MET A 109 -2.80 -1.01 -8.97
CA MET A 109 -3.83 0.04 -9.03
C MET A 109 -5.19 -0.41 -8.50
N THR A 110 -6.00 0.50 -7.97
CA THR A 110 -7.39 0.15 -7.63
C THR A 110 -8.20 -0.16 -8.90
N ASP A 111 -9.31 -0.88 -8.78
CA ASP A 111 -10.19 -1.21 -9.92
C ASP A 111 -10.63 0.04 -10.71
N ARG A 112 -10.86 1.16 -10.01
CA ARG A 112 -11.23 2.44 -10.61
C ARG A 112 -10.05 3.06 -11.37
N ASP A 113 -8.87 3.07 -10.76
CA ASP A 113 -7.68 3.69 -11.35
C ASP A 113 -7.24 2.93 -12.62
N ILE A 114 -7.35 1.59 -12.62
CA ILE A 114 -7.12 0.77 -13.83
C ILE A 114 -7.99 1.27 -14.99
N LEU A 115 -9.29 1.46 -14.76
CA LEU A 115 -10.23 1.88 -15.81
C LEU A 115 -9.92 3.29 -16.32
N VAL A 116 -9.73 4.25 -15.42
CA VAL A 116 -9.50 5.66 -15.77
C VAL A 116 -8.17 5.81 -16.51
N ASN A 117 -7.09 5.23 -15.99
CA ASN A 117 -5.76 5.42 -16.54
C ASN A 117 -5.58 4.69 -17.88
N VAL A 118 -6.13 3.47 -18.03
CA VAL A 118 -6.07 2.73 -19.30
C VAL A 118 -6.96 3.39 -20.36
N ALA A 119 -8.12 3.94 -20.00
CA ALA A 119 -8.95 4.71 -20.92
C ALA A 119 -8.23 5.97 -21.40
N ALA A 120 -7.62 6.74 -20.49
CA ALA A 120 -6.86 7.94 -20.83
C ALA A 120 -5.68 7.62 -21.77
N LEU A 121 -4.91 6.57 -21.46
CA LEU A 121 -3.83 6.11 -22.34
C LEU A 121 -4.35 5.70 -23.73
N SER A 122 -5.43 4.93 -23.77
CA SER A 122 -6.01 4.47 -25.03
C SER A 122 -6.45 5.64 -25.90
N ILE A 123 -7.14 6.64 -25.32
CA ILE A 123 -7.54 7.87 -26.02
C ILE A 123 -6.32 8.59 -26.59
N LEU A 124 -5.28 8.81 -25.77
CA LEU A 124 -4.04 9.46 -26.20
C LEU A 124 -3.39 8.76 -27.40
N ILE A 125 -3.33 7.43 -27.40
CA ILE A 125 -2.71 6.69 -28.50
C ILE A 125 -3.60 6.69 -29.75
N PHE A 126 -4.92 6.57 -29.60
CA PHE A 126 -5.83 6.67 -30.74
C PHE A 126 -5.82 8.05 -31.39
N THR A 127 -5.67 9.14 -30.62
CA THR A 127 -5.53 10.49 -31.18
C THR A 127 -4.22 10.61 -31.97
N VAL A 128 -3.10 10.13 -31.42
CA VAL A 128 -1.81 10.13 -32.13
C VAL A 128 -1.88 9.33 -33.44
N ALA A 129 -2.55 8.18 -33.41
CA ALA A 129 -2.75 7.37 -34.61
C ALA A 129 -3.62 8.06 -35.66
N ALA A 130 -4.68 8.76 -35.24
CA ALA A 130 -5.55 9.53 -36.13
C ALA A 130 -4.78 10.69 -36.77
N ASP A 131 -4.02 11.46 -35.99
CA ASP A 131 -3.19 12.56 -36.48
C ASP A 131 -2.15 12.06 -37.49
N PHE A 132 -1.50 10.93 -37.20
CA PHE A 132 -0.55 10.32 -38.12
C PHE A 132 -1.22 9.86 -39.44
N CYS A 133 -2.41 9.27 -39.37
CA CYS A 133 -3.19 8.89 -40.56
C CYS A 133 -3.56 10.12 -41.41
N ILE A 134 -3.99 11.22 -40.77
CA ILE A 134 -4.28 12.48 -41.44
C ILE A 134 -3.02 13.02 -42.14
N GLN A 135 -1.87 12.97 -41.46
CA GLN A 135 -0.59 13.40 -42.03
C GLN A 135 -0.19 12.56 -43.26
N ILE A 136 -0.38 11.24 -43.22
CA ILE A 136 -0.13 10.37 -44.38
C ILE A 136 -1.03 10.74 -45.55
N ILE A 137 -2.34 10.89 -45.32
CA ILE A 137 -3.31 11.20 -46.39
C ILE A 137 -3.02 12.57 -46.99
N GLY A 138 -2.74 13.58 -46.17
CA GLY A 138 -2.41 14.94 -46.64
C GLY A 138 -1.10 15.01 -47.43
N THR A 139 -0.18 14.06 -47.22
CA THR A 139 1.09 13.99 -47.96
C THR A 139 1.14 12.89 -49.03
N TRP A 140 -0.03 12.34 -49.39
CA TRP A 140 -0.14 11.20 -50.31
C TRP A 140 0.45 11.49 -51.71
N SER A 141 0.36 12.73 -52.20
CA SER A 141 0.92 13.14 -53.50
C SER A 141 2.47 13.13 -53.57
N CYS A 142 3.17 13.02 -52.43
CA CYS A 142 4.64 13.02 -52.33
C CYS A 142 5.21 11.66 -51.86
N LEU A 143 4.40 10.60 -51.92
CA LEU A 143 4.73 9.26 -51.39
C LEU A 143 5.90 8.57 -52.10
N ASP A 144 6.10 8.84 -53.39
CA ASP A 144 6.97 8.06 -54.28
C ASP A 144 8.47 8.13 -53.94
N HIS A 145 8.88 8.97 -52.99
CA HIS A 145 10.28 9.19 -52.58
C HIS A 145 10.56 8.97 -51.07
N ARG A 146 9.64 8.38 -50.30
CA ARG A 146 9.82 8.22 -48.82
C ARG A 146 10.42 6.87 -48.42
N LEU A 147 11.73 6.87 -48.16
CA LEU A 147 12.50 5.67 -47.79
C LEU A 147 12.09 4.99 -46.47
N LEU A 148 11.56 5.74 -45.50
CA LEU A 148 11.30 5.29 -44.09
C LEU A 148 9.81 5.09 -43.75
N LEU A 149 8.90 5.29 -44.71
CA LEU A 149 7.45 5.18 -44.50
C LEU A 149 6.97 3.78 -44.06
N PRO A 150 7.48 2.64 -44.58
CA PRO A 150 7.02 1.34 -44.12
C PRO A 150 7.44 1.05 -42.67
N GLU A 151 8.61 1.53 -42.24
CA GLU A 151 9.06 1.43 -40.84
C GLU A 151 8.15 2.26 -39.91
N GLU A 152 7.72 3.45 -40.32
CA GLU A 152 6.77 4.27 -39.53
C GLU A 152 5.40 3.59 -39.39
N ILE A 153 4.84 3.05 -40.48
CA ILE A 153 3.55 2.35 -40.45
C ILE A 153 3.62 1.10 -39.56
N LEU A 154 4.72 0.34 -39.66
CA LEU A 154 4.92 -0.85 -38.85
C LEU A 154 5.05 -0.49 -37.36
N ALA A 155 5.82 0.55 -37.03
CA ALA A 155 5.96 1.03 -35.65
C ALA A 155 4.62 1.49 -35.06
N LEU A 156 3.79 2.22 -35.83
CA LEU A 156 2.45 2.60 -35.40
C LEU A 156 1.53 1.39 -35.21
N GLY A 157 1.56 0.42 -36.13
CA GLY A 157 0.76 -0.80 -36.02
C GLY A 157 1.11 -1.62 -34.77
N LEU A 158 2.40 -1.74 -34.44
CA LEU A 158 2.86 -2.41 -33.22
C LEU A 158 2.46 -1.64 -31.95
N MET A 159 2.45 -0.31 -31.98
CA MET A 159 1.95 0.51 -30.87
C MET A 159 0.46 0.26 -30.60
N LEU A 160 -0.37 0.26 -31.65
CA LEU A 160 -1.81 -0.02 -31.53
C LEU A 160 -2.06 -1.44 -31.02
N LEU A 161 -1.27 -2.41 -31.47
CA LEU A 161 -1.32 -3.78 -30.98
C LEU A 161 -1.01 -3.85 -29.47
N LEU A 162 -0.01 -3.10 -28.98
CA LEU A 162 0.30 -3.03 -27.55
C LEU A 162 -0.83 -2.42 -26.71
N VAL A 163 -1.53 -1.40 -27.22
CA VAL A 163 -2.72 -0.86 -26.54
C VAL A 163 -3.80 -1.93 -26.40
N LEU A 164 -4.05 -2.73 -27.45
CA LEU A 164 -5.01 -3.84 -27.38
C LEU A 164 -4.59 -4.88 -26.34
N VAL A 165 -3.29 -5.21 -26.26
CA VAL A 165 -2.74 -6.11 -25.24
C VAL A 165 -2.91 -5.52 -23.83
N LEU A 166 -2.66 -4.22 -23.65
CA LEU A 166 -2.82 -3.52 -22.38
C LEU A 166 -4.30 -3.53 -21.92
N VAL A 167 -5.23 -3.15 -22.80
CA VAL A 167 -6.67 -3.16 -22.52
C VAL A 167 -7.13 -4.56 -22.15
N SER A 168 -6.67 -5.58 -22.89
CA SER A 168 -6.97 -6.98 -22.60
C SER A 168 -6.47 -7.41 -21.22
N THR A 169 -5.25 -6.97 -20.86
CA THR A 169 -4.65 -7.23 -19.54
C THR A 169 -5.38 -6.48 -18.43
N ALA A 170 -5.87 -5.26 -18.68
CA ALA A 170 -6.65 -4.48 -17.72
C ALA A 170 -7.97 -5.16 -17.38
N ILE A 171 -8.68 -5.69 -18.38
CA ILE A 171 -9.92 -6.48 -18.18
C ILE A 171 -9.62 -7.72 -17.32
N MET A 172 -8.51 -8.42 -17.62
CA MET A 172 -8.07 -9.58 -16.85
C MET A 172 -7.71 -9.22 -15.40
N ALA A 173 -6.98 -8.13 -15.19
CA ALA A 173 -6.52 -7.69 -13.87
C ALA A 173 -7.69 -7.47 -12.91
N LEU A 174 -8.80 -6.89 -13.39
CA LEU A 174 -10.02 -6.65 -12.59
C LEU A 174 -10.64 -7.95 -12.05
N THR A 175 -10.57 -9.05 -12.80
CA THR A 175 -11.08 -10.36 -12.35
C THR A 175 -10.02 -11.14 -11.56
N ALA A 176 -8.77 -11.09 -12.00
CA ALA A 176 -7.66 -11.80 -11.37
C ALA A 176 -7.48 -11.37 -9.90
N LYS A 177 -7.59 -10.08 -9.59
CA LYS A 177 -7.50 -9.59 -8.20
C LYS A 177 -8.55 -10.22 -7.29
N LYS A 178 -9.81 -10.28 -7.74
CA LYS A 178 -10.90 -10.91 -6.98
C LYS A 178 -10.67 -12.42 -6.81
N CYS A 179 -10.26 -13.10 -7.87
CA CYS A 179 -9.98 -14.53 -7.83
C CYS A 179 -8.81 -14.87 -6.89
N LEU A 180 -7.72 -14.10 -6.96
CA LEU A 180 -6.56 -14.24 -6.08
C LEU A 180 -6.93 -14.00 -4.62
N GLU A 181 -7.78 -12.99 -4.36
CA GLU A 181 -8.26 -12.71 -3.01
C GLU A 181 -9.10 -13.86 -2.45
N THR A 182 -10.06 -14.39 -3.22
CA THR A 182 -10.87 -15.53 -2.80
C THR A 182 -10.01 -16.77 -2.53
N LYS A 183 -9.09 -17.11 -3.45
CA LYS A 183 -8.18 -18.26 -3.27
C LYS A 183 -7.23 -18.06 -2.08
N TYR A 184 -6.81 -16.83 -1.83
CA TYR A 184 -6.00 -16.52 -0.66
C TYR A 184 -6.79 -16.76 0.63
N GLN A 185 -8.03 -16.27 0.73
CA GLN A 185 -8.86 -16.48 1.92
C GLN A 185 -9.11 -17.97 2.16
N GLU A 186 -9.34 -18.76 1.11
CA GLU A 186 -9.48 -20.22 1.23
C GLU A 186 -8.21 -20.88 1.78
N LYS A 187 -7.05 -20.59 1.19
CA LYS A 187 -5.75 -21.12 1.67
C LYS A 187 -5.37 -20.60 3.05
N HIS A 188 -5.69 -19.35 3.36
CA HIS A 188 -5.50 -18.71 4.66
C HIS A 188 -6.30 -19.47 5.73
N ASN A 189 -7.58 -19.74 5.47
CA ASN A 189 -8.45 -20.47 6.39
C ASN A 189 -8.00 -21.91 6.60
N LEU A 190 -7.54 -22.61 5.55
CA LEU A 190 -6.95 -23.96 5.65
C LEU A 190 -5.65 -23.92 6.48
N SER A 191 -4.77 -22.98 6.13
CA SER A 191 -3.49 -22.77 6.81
C SER A 191 -3.62 -22.46 8.29
N ALA A 192 -4.62 -21.64 8.66
CA ALA A 192 -4.90 -21.28 10.03
C ALA A 192 -5.43 -22.49 10.82
N ARG A 193 -6.22 -23.40 10.20
CA ARG A 193 -6.69 -24.63 10.85
C ARG A 193 -5.55 -25.60 11.15
N ASP A 194 -4.63 -25.78 10.21
CA ASP A 194 -3.47 -26.66 10.39
C ASP A 194 -2.55 -26.16 11.53
N GLU A 195 -2.43 -24.84 11.71
CA GLU A 195 -1.62 -24.20 12.76
C GLU A 195 -2.13 -24.43 14.20
N TYR A 196 -3.42 -24.77 14.37
CA TYR A 196 -3.99 -25.16 15.68
C TYR A 196 -3.75 -26.63 16.03
N SER A 197 -3.36 -27.46 15.05
CA SER A 197 -3.16 -28.90 15.22
C SER A 197 -1.71 -29.29 15.51
N ASP A 198 -0.75 -28.37 15.30
CA ASP A 198 0.67 -28.70 15.36
C ASP A 198 1.26 -28.59 16.78
N ARG A 199 2.11 -29.58 17.09
CA ARG A 199 2.67 -29.91 18.42
C ARG A 199 3.77 -28.91 18.83
N GLU A 200 4.21 -28.99 20.10
CA GLU A 200 5.21 -28.16 20.80
C GLU A 200 6.49 -27.82 19.99
N GLU A 201 6.43 -26.83 19.08
CA GLU A 201 7.60 -26.18 18.50
C GLU A 201 8.04 -24.97 19.35
N VAL A 202 9.35 -24.71 19.37
CA VAL A 202 9.93 -23.47 19.93
C VAL A 202 9.28 -22.27 19.23
N VAL A 203 8.82 -21.28 20.00
CA VAL A 203 8.05 -20.10 19.52
C VAL A 203 8.67 -19.46 18.28
N VAL A 204 10.00 -19.30 18.26
CA VAL A 204 10.73 -18.73 17.12
C VAL A 204 10.67 -19.62 15.88
N GLY A 205 10.83 -20.94 16.03
CA GLY A 205 10.74 -21.90 14.92
C GLY A 205 9.35 -21.90 14.28
N LYS A 206 8.30 -21.87 15.12
CA LYS A 206 6.91 -21.74 14.66
C LYS A 206 6.70 -20.44 13.86
N LEU A 207 7.15 -19.30 14.38
CA LEU A 207 7.04 -18.00 13.70
C LEU A 207 7.84 -17.97 12.40
N MET A 208 9.01 -18.63 12.36
CA MET A 208 9.83 -18.76 11.17
C MET A 208 9.10 -19.50 10.05
N ASN A 209 8.51 -20.65 10.38
CA ASN A 209 7.71 -21.45 9.46
C ASN A 209 6.48 -20.66 8.97
N LEU A 210 5.81 -19.94 9.88
CA LEU A 210 4.68 -19.07 9.57
C LEU A 210 5.07 -17.96 8.57
N VAL A 211 6.12 -17.19 8.88
CA VAL A 211 6.58 -16.10 8.00
C VAL A 211 6.94 -16.62 6.62
N LYS A 212 7.66 -17.76 6.51
CA LYS A 212 8.00 -18.37 5.21
C LYS A 212 6.76 -18.77 4.41
N LYS A 213 5.79 -19.41 5.06
CA LYS A 213 4.52 -19.85 4.47
C LYS A 213 3.71 -18.66 3.95
N TYR A 214 3.51 -17.64 4.78
CA TYR A 214 2.78 -16.43 4.42
C TYR A 214 3.51 -15.56 3.41
N TRP A 215 4.84 -15.57 3.40
CA TRP A 215 5.61 -14.87 2.37
C TRP A 215 5.35 -15.47 1.01
N VAL A 216 5.41 -16.80 0.88
CA VAL A 216 5.12 -17.46 -0.40
C VAL A 216 3.69 -17.20 -0.85
N MET A 217 2.73 -17.25 0.07
CA MET A 217 1.34 -16.89 -0.25
C MET A 217 1.23 -15.43 -0.71
N ALA A 218 1.87 -14.49 -0.02
CA ALA A 218 1.84 -13.07 -0.36
C ALA A 218 2.45 -12.81 -1.74
N GLU A 219 3.66 -13.30 -1.99
CA GLU A 219 4.40 -13.09 -3.23
C GLU A 219 3.68 -13.69 -4.44
N THR A 220 3.15 -14.91 -4.30
CA THR A 220 2.40 -15.59 -5.37
C THR A 220 1.01 -15.01 -5.59
N SER A 221 0.43 -14.37 -4.58
CA SER A 221 -0.84 -13.64 -4.66
C SER A 221 -0.72 -12.22 -5.21
N ASN A 222 0.49 -11.67 -5.34
CA ASN A 222 0.69 -10.31 -5.83
C ASN A 222 0.20 -10.19 -7.29
N PRO A 223 -0.81 -9.35 -7.58
CA PRO A 223 -1.35 -9.21 -8.94
C PRO A 223 -0.31 -8.73 -9.96
N GLN A 224 0.67 -7.91 -9.55
CA GLN A 224 1.75 -7.48 -10.45
C GLN A 224 2.59 -8.68 -10.92
N PHE A 225 2.89 -9.61 -10.01
CA PHE A 225 3.64 -10.82 -10.32
C PHE A 225 2.85 -11.75 -11.26
N VAL A 226 1.55 -11.90 -11.03
CA VAL A 226 0.66 -12.68 -11.90
C VAL A 226 0.57 -12.09 -13.30
N ILE A 227 0.43 -10.77 -13.42
CA ILE A 227 0.43 -10.08 -14.71
C ILE A 227 1.79 -10.21 -15.40
N ALA A 228 2.90 -10.09 -14.67
CA ALA A 228 4.24 -10.15 -15.23
C ALA A 228 4.58 -11.50 -15.87
N ARG A 229 4.03 -12.61 -15.36
CA ARG A 229 4.18 -13.97 -15.93
C ARG A 229 3.08 -14.36 -16.92
N SER A 230 2.15 -13.47 -17.24
CA SER A 230 1.07 -13.73 -18.18
C SER A 230 1.56 -13.79 -19.63
N SER A 231 0.78 -14.44 -20.51
CA SER A 231 1.06 -14.45 -21.96
C SER A 231 0.98 -13.05 -22.58
N ALA A 232 0.17 -12.15 -22.02
CA ALA A 232 0.05 -10.76 -22.49
C ALA A 232 1.32 -9.94 -22.21
N CYS A 233 1.95 -10.13 -21.04
CA CYS A 233 3.23 -9.49 -20.74
C CYS A 233 4.36 -10.03 -21.65
N ALA A 234 4.34 -11.33 -21.95
CA ALA A 234 5.29 -11.93 -22.88
C ALA A 234 5.14 -11.40 -24.31
N SER A 235 3.91 -11.29 -24.83
CA SER A 235 3.68 -10.73 -26.16
C SER A 235 4.06 -9.25 -26.22
N ALA A 236 3.80 -8.48 -25.16
CA ALA A 236 4.25 -7.09 -25.06
C ALA A 236 5.79 -6.98 -25.18
N GLY A 237 6.54 -7.89 -24.54
CA GLY A 237 8.00 -7.94 -24.68
C GLY A 237 8.49 -8.25 -26.09
N VAL A 238 7.85 -9.19 -26.80
CA VAL A 238 8.17 -9.49 -28.21
C VAL A 238 7.86 -8.31 -29.12
N ILE A 239 6.72 -7.64 -28.91
CA ILE A 239 6.32 -6.46 -29.70
C ILE A 239 7.30 -5.30 -29.45
N CYS A 240 7.77 -5.09 -28.21
CA CYS A 240 8.81 -4.11 -27.91
C CYS A 240 10.13 -4.42 -28.58
N LEU A 241 10.57 -5.68 -28.56
CA LEU A 241 11.77 -6.11 -29.28
C LEU A 241 11.64 -5.85 -30.78
N GLY A 242 10.47 -6.12 -31.37
CA GLY A 242 10.17 -5.78 -32.76
C GLY A 242 10.31 -4.29 -33.07
N ASN A 243 9.75 -3.42 -32.21
CA ASN A 243 9.92 -1.96 -32.36
C ASN A 243 11.37 -1.50 -32.26
N ALA A 244 12.15 -2.09 -31.34
CA ALA A 244 13.58 -1.80 -31.23
C ALA A 244 14.34 -2.20 -32.50
N LEU A 245 14.05 -3.37 -33.07
CA LEU A 245 14.65 -3.82 -34.33
C LEU A 245 14.27 -2.92 -35.51
N ILE A 246 13.02 -2.45 -35.59
CA ILE A 246 12.57 -1.50 -36.62
C ILE A 246 13.36 -0.19 -36.52
N LEU A 247 13.56 0.35 -35.31
CA LEU A 247 14.37 1.56 -35.14
C LEU A 247 15.83 1.34 -35.57
N VAL A 248 16.43 0.21 -35.17
CA VAL A 248 17.82 -0.12 -35.59
C VAL A 248 17.92 -0.24 -37.11
N GLN A 249 16.97 -0.93 -37.74
CA GLN A 249 16.91 -1.05 -39.20
C GLN A 249 16.77 0.32 -39.88
N ALA A 250 15.90 1.19 -39.35
CA ALA A 250 15.73 2.56 -39.83
C ALA A 250 17.02 3.39 -39.72
N ILE A 251 17.76 3.28 -38.60
CA ILE A 251 19.05 3.94 -38.40
C ILE A 251 20.07 3.46 -39.46
N VAL A 252 20.21 2.13 -39.62
CA VAL A 252 21.16 1.52 -40.57
C VAL A 252 20.84 1.94 -42.00
N ARG A 253 19.57 1.83 -42.41
CA ARG A 253 19.13 2.20 -43.77
C ARG A 253 19.39 3.68 -44.07
N THR A 254 19.18 4.55 -43.08
CA THR A 254 19.45 5.98 -43.20
C THR A 254 20.95 6.25 -43.35
N GLY A 255 21.78 5.59 -42.54
CA GLY A 255 23.24 5.72 -42.58
C GLY A 255 23.83 5.28 -43.92
N VAL A 256 23.37 4.15 -44.46
CA VAL A 256 23.78 3.63 -45.78
C VAL A 256 23.37 4.58 -46.91
N ALA A 257 22.16 5.15 -46.85
CA ALA A 257 21.62 5.97 -47.94
C ALA A 257 22.22 7.39 -48.01
N HIS A 258 22.56 8.02 -46.88
CA HIS A 258 22.90 9.45 -46.86
C HIS A 258 24.37 9.78 -46.52
N ASN A 259 25.20 8.76 -46.21
CA ASN A 259 26.64 8.85 -45.90
C ASN A 259 27.04 9.85 -44.77
N SER A 260 26.10 10.63 -44.22
CA SER A 260 26.26 11.52 -43.07
C SER A 260 24.93 11.67 -42.30
N LEU A 261 24.95 11.38 -41.00
CA LEU A 261 23.84 11.61 -40.04
C LEU A 261 23.75 13.09 -39.58
N GLY A 262 24.27 14.02 -40.39
CA GLY A 262 24.60 15.38 -39.96
C GLY A 262 23.52 16.43 -40.20
N LEU A 263 22.75 16.33 -41.31
CA LEU A 263 21.85 17.39 -41.76
C LEU A 263 20.47 17.32 -41.07
N THR A 264 20.21 18.27 -40.19
CA THR A 264 18.86 18.60 -39.68
C THR A 264 18.28 19.72 -40.53
N SER A 265 17.11 19.52 -41.13
CA SER A 265 16.41 20.55 -41.91
C SER A 265 15.03 20.90 -41.36
N SER A 266 14.61 20.39 -40.19
CA SER A 266 13.36 20.81 -39.54
C SER A 266 13.51 22.10 -38.74
N SER A 267 12.38 22.78 -38.56
CA SER A 267 12.22 23.93 -37.66
C SER A 267 12.56 23.63 -36.20
N TYR A 268 12.59 22.34 -35.80
CA TYR A 268 13.07 21.90 -34.48
C TYR A 268 14.61 21.95 -34.34
N GLY A 269 15.34 22.08 -35.45
CA GLY A 269 16.78 22.30 -35.47
C GLY A 269 17.59 21.23 -34.74
N PHE A 270 18.48 21.65 -33.84
CA PHE A 270 19.35 20.74 -33.08
C PHE A 270 18.58 19.87 -32.07
N SER A 271 17.39 20.30 -31.63
CA SER A 271 16.59 19.60 -30.63
C SER A 271 16.16 18.22 -31.11
N THR A 272 15.97 18.01 -32.42
CA THR A 272 15.62 16.70 -33.00
C THR A 272 16.69 15.64 -32.70
N LYS A 273 17.98 16.01 -32.71
CA LYS A 273 19.07 15.08 -32.37
C LYS A 273 19.01 14.64 -30.91
N TRP A 274 18.71 15.58 -30.00
CA TRP A 274 18.53 15.30 -28.58
C TRP A 274 17.31 14.42 -28.31
N ILE A 275 16.18 14.71 -28.98
CA ILE A 275 14.98 13.88 -28.90
C ILE A 275 15.30 12.45 -29.32
N LEU A 276 15.91 12.26 -30.50
CA LEU A 276 16.28 10.94 -31.01
C LEU A 276 17.19 10.19 -30.03
N LEU A 277 18.23 10.85 -29.51
CA LEU A 277 19.18 10.24 -28.59
C LEU A 277 18.50 9.78 -27.29
N VAL A 278 17.76 10.68 -26.63
CA VAL A 278 17.12 10.39 -25.34
C VAL A 278 16.06 9.30 -25.49
N GLN A 279 15.23 9.38 -26.54
CA GLN A 279 14.18 8.39 -26.78
C GLN A 279 14.76 7.01 -27.14
N ALA A 280 15.86 6.95 -27.89
CA ALA A 280 16.55 5.70 -28.18
C ALA A 280 17.12 5.06 -26.90
N VAL A 281 17.72 5.85 -26.00
CA VAL A 281 18.18 5.36 -24.68
C VAL A 281 17.01 4.83 -23.86
N GLY A 282 15.92 5.59 -23.75
CA GLY A 282 14.71 5.15 -23.03
C GLY A 282 14.11 3.86 -23.59
N MET A 283 14.08 3.72 -24.91
CA MET A 283 13.63 2.52 -25.60
C MET A 283 14.54 1.32 -25.28
N ILE A 284 15.86 1.47 -25.30
CA ILE A 284 16.81 0.39 -24.96
C ILE A 284 16.57 -0.07 -23.52
N LEU A 285 16.53 0.86 -22.57
CA LEU A 285 16.28 0.56 -21.15
C LEU A 285 14.95 -0.19 -20.97
N GLY A 286 13.87 0.33 -21.55
CA GLY A 286 12.57 -0.31 -21.41
C GLY A 286 12.48 -1.67 -22.12
N THR A 287 13.20 -1.86 -23.24
CA THR A 287 13.27 -3.15 -23.94
C THR A 287 14.00 -4.21 -23.12
N VAL A 288 15.05 -3.82 -22.38
CA VAL A 288 15.74 -4.73 -21.45
C VAL A 288 14.75 -5.26 -20.40
N SER A 289 14.00 -4.37 -19.74
CA SER A 289 12.97 -4.73 -18.75
C SER A 289 11.94 -5.72 -19.32
N THR A 290 11.36 -5.40 -20.48
CA THR A 290 10.34 -6.26 -21.09
C THR A 290 10.90 -7.59 -21.61
N SER A 291 12.17 -7.63 -22.03
CA SER A 291 12.84 -8.85 -22.48
C SER A 291 13.06 -9.84 -21.33
N PHE A 292 13.45 -9.35 -20.14
CA PHE A 292 13.55 -10.21 -18.96
C PHE A 292 12.19 -10.78 -18.52
N ARG A 293 11.11 -10.00 -18.65
CA ARG A 293 9.73 -10.49 -18.40
C ARG A 293 9.33 -11.56 -19.39
N TRP A 294 9.60 -11.34 -20.68
CA TRP A 294 9.41 -12.34 -21.73
C TRP A 294 10.19 -13.64 -21.43
N LEU A 295 11.47 -13.53 -21.07
CA LEU A 295 12.30 -14.68 -20.71
C LEU A 295 11.74 -15.44 -19.49
N THR A 296 11.22 -14.71 -18.51
CA THR A 296 10.60 -15.29 -17.31
C THR A 296 9.35 -16.08 -17.68
N ALA A 297 8.48 -15.53 -18.53
CA ALA A 297 7.27 -16.21 -19.00
C ALA A 297 7.59 -17.45 -19.86
N VAL A 298 8.61 -17.38 -20.72
CA VAL A 298 9.08 -18.52 -21.51
C VAL A 298 9.64 -19.62 -20.60
N ARG A 299 10.50 -19.27 -19.63
CA ARG A 299 11.03 -20.23 -18.65
C ARG A 299 9.93 -20.91 -17.84
N PHE A 300 8.93 -20.13 -17.41
CA PHE A 300 7.77 -20.66 -16.69
C PHE A 300 7.03 -21.72 -17.48
N ARG A 301 6.89 -21.49 -18.79
CA ARG A 301 6.21 -22.42 -19.69
C ARG A 301 7.06 -23.65 -20.03
N CYS A 302 8.33 -23.47 -20.38
CA CYS A 302 9.23 -24.58 -20.72
C CYS A 302 9.48 -25.54 -19.55
N SER A 303 9.28 -25.07 -18.30
CA SER A 303 9.40 -25.91 -17.10
C SER A 303 8.26 -26.91 -16.91
N VAL A 304 7.15 -26.78 -17.64
CA VAL A 304 5.97 -27.64 -17.48
C VAL A 304 5.73 -28.45 -18.74
N ASP A 305 5.90 -29.76 -18.62
CA ASP A 305 5.74 -30.73 -19.71
C ASP A 305 4.25 -30.95 -20.03
N ARG A 306 3.62 -29.96 -20.67
CA ARG A 306 2.24 -30.06 -21.16
C ARG A 306 2.23 -30.07 -22.69
N ARG A 307 1.55 -31.08 -23.26
CA ARG A 307 1.28 -31.17 -24.71
C ARG A 307 0.49 -29.95 -25.18
N LEU A 308 0.87 -29.41 -26.35
CA LEU A 308 0.28 -28.23 -27.03
C LEU A 308 -1.26 -28.18 -27.14
N ARG A 309 -1.97 -29.31 -26.96
CA ARG A 309 -3.37 -29.47 -27.37
C ARG A 309 -4.40 -28.86 -26.40
N HIS A 310 -4.03 -28.60 -25.13
CA HIS A 310 -4.92 -27.96 -24.14
C HIS A 310 -4.63 -26.45 -23.92
N GLU A 311 -3.71 -25.86 -24.66
CA GLU A 311 -3.17 -24.51 -24.36
C GLU A 311 -4.03 -23.35 -24.88
N PHE A 312 -4.78 -23.56 -25.97
CA PHE A 312 -5.62 -22.54 -26.58
C PHE A 312 -6.99 -22.37 -25.92
N LYS A 313 -7.24 -23.03 -24.78
CA LYS A 313 -8.44 -22.77 -23.99
C LYS A 313 -8.31 -21.38 -23.36
N VAL A 314 -9.23 -20.47 -23.67
CA VAL A 314 -9.33 -19.18 -22.98
C VAL A 314 -9.94 -19.42 -21.62
N GLU A 315 -9.23 -19.06 -20.55
CA GLU A 315 -9.70 -19.22 -19.18
C GLU A 315 -10.77 -18.17 -18.86
N ASP A 316 -11.77 -18.56 -18.06
CA ASP A 316 -12.93 -17.72 -17.76
C ASP A 316 -12.55 -16.36 -17.17
N TYR A 317 -11.46 -16.28 -16.42
CA TYR A 317 -11.03 -15.02 -15.78
C TYR A 317 -10.67 -13.91 -16.80
N TRP A 318 -10.40 -14.26 -18.07
CA TRP A 318 -10.14 -13.28 -19.13
C TRP A 318 -11.40 -12.56 -19.63
N THR A 319 -12.57 -13.18 -19.48
CA THR A 319 -13.85 -12.71 -20.05
C THR A 319 -14.94 -12.49 -19.01
N ARG A 320 -14.80 -13.03 -17.78
CA ARG A 320 -15.82 -12.98 -16.72
C ARG A 320 -16.33 -11.58 -16.43
N LYS A 321 -15.45 -10.58 -16.29
CA LYS A 321 -15.90 -9.19 -16.04
C LYS A 321 -16.78 -8.63 -17.17
N LEU A 322 -16.50 -9.01 -18.42
CA LEU A 322 -17.29 -8.59 -19.58
C LEU A 322 -18.64 -9.33 -19.59
N LEU A 323 -18.67 -10.60 -19.22
CA LEU A 323 -19.90 -11.37 -19.06
C LEU A 323 -20.78 -10.78 -17.95
N ASP A 324 -20.20 -10.46 -16.79
CA ASP A 324 -20.93 -9.78 -15.69
C ASP A 324 -21.50 -8.43 -16.16
N CYS A 325 -20.73 -7.68 -16.97
CA CYS A 325 -21.17 -6.41 -17.55
C CYS A 325 -22.32 -6.62 -18.57
N GLN A 326 -22.28 -7.72 -19.32
CA GLN A 326 -23.34 -8.09 -20.25
C GLN A 326 -24.66 -8.41 -19.53
N GLU A 327 -24.58 -9.07 -18.38
CA GLU A 327 -25.74 -9.52 -17.59
C GLU A 327 -26.27 -8.46 -16.61
N SER A 328 -25.48 -7.43 -16.30
CA SER A 328 -25.88 -6.39 -15.34
C SER A 328 -27.12 -5.59 -15.78
N PRO A 329 -28.09 -5.36 -14.87
CA PRO A 329 -29.30 -4.60 -15.17
C PRO A 329 -28.97 -3.13 -15.48
N ILE A 330 -29.70 -2.52 -16.41
CA ILE A 330 -29.55 -1.09 -16.72
C ILE A 330 -30.19 -0.26 -15.60
N HIS A 331 -29.48 0.78 -15.16
CA HIS A 331 -29.96 1.71 -14.14
C HIS A 331 -31.34 2.29 -14.51
N PRO A 332 -32.33 2.34 -13.59
CA PRO A 332 -33.71 2.68 -13.90
C PRO A 332 -33.97 4.16 -14.28
N LEU A 333 -32.94 4.98 -14.51
CA LEU A 333 -33.08 6.41 -14.77
C LEU A 333 -33.75 6.76 -16.12
N ILE A 334 -33.80 5.81 -17.07
CA ILE A 334 -34.39 6.03 -18.39
C ILE A 334 -35.86 5.61 -18.38
N LYS A 335 -36.76 6.60 -18.28
CA LYS A 335 -38.23 6.39 -18.19
C LYS A 335 -38.86 5.79 -19.47
N HIS A 336 -38.24 5.96 -20.64
CA HIS A 336 -38.83 5.55 -21.92
C HIS A 336 -38.51 4.08 -22.30
N GLN A 337 -39.53 3.22 -22.31
CA GLN A 337 -39.40 1.76 -22.49
C GLN A 337 -38.73 1.33 -23.81
N LYS A 338 -39.03 2.00 -24.93
CA LYS A 338 -38.43 1.67 -26.25
C LYS A 338 -36.94 2.02 -26.32
N CYS A 339 -36.52 3.15 -25.75
CA CYS A 339 -35.13 3.60 -25.72
C CYS A 339 -34.31 2.69 -24.79
N ARG A 340 -34.87 2.32 -23.64
CA ARG A 340 -34.28 1.35 -22.72
C ARG A 340 -34.04 -0.02 -23.38
N ARG A 341 -34.98 -0.52 -24.19
CA ARG A 341 -34.82 -1.77 -24.96
C ARG A 341 -33.74 -1.67 -26.03
N PHE A 342 -33.67 -0.54 -26.75
CA PHE A 342 -32.63 -0.30 -27.75
C PHE A 342 -31.24 -0.20 -27.11
N LEU A 343 -31.08 0.60 -26.07
CA LEU A 343 -29.81 0.73 -25.33
C LEU A 343 -29.36 -0.59 -24.71
N TYR A 344 -30.28 -1.41 -24.21
CA TYR A 344 -29.99 -2.75 -23.75
C TYR A 344 -29.44 -3.64 -24.85
N ASN A 345 -30.11 -3.69 -26.00
CA ASN A 345 -29.66 -4.50 -27.13
C ASN A 345 -28.33 -3.99 -27.70
N ALA A 346 -28.16 -2.66 -27.82
CA ALA A 346 -26.93 -2.04 -28.30
C ALA A 346 -25.76 -2.31 -27.34
N ARG A 347 -25.93 -2.12 -26.03
CA ARG A 347 -24.92 -2.45 -25.01
C ARG A 347 -24.55 -3.93 -25.09
N ARG A 348 -25.53 -4.82 -25.14
CA ARG A 348 -25.29 -6.27 -25.22
C ARG A 348 -24.51 -6.65 -26.48
N PHE A 349 -24.84 -6.04 -27.61
CA PHE A 349 -24.13 -6.24 -28.88
C PHE A 349 -22.69 -5.72 -28.82
N VAL A 350 -22.47 -4.52 -28.26
CA VAL A 350 -21.13 -3.94 -28.06
C VAL A 350 -20.29 -4.82 -27.14
N VAL A 351 -20.82 -5.23 -25.98
CA VAL A 351 -20.11 -6.12 -25.05
C VAL A 351 -19.80 -7.47 -25.70
N TYR A 352 -20.71 -8.00 -26.52
CA TYR A 352 -20.47 -9.23 -27.29
C TYR A 352 -19.30 -9.09 -28.28
N LEU A 353 -19.22 -7.97 -29.01
CA LEU A 353 -18.08 -7.68 -29.89
C LEU A 353 -16.77 -7.55 -29.09
N ILE A 354 -16.81 -6.90 -27.92
CA ILE A 354 -15.65 -6.78 -27.03
C ILE A 354 -15.20 -8.15 -26.51
N ILE A 355 -16.12 -9.04 -26.14
CA ILE A 355 -15.80 -10.42 -25.71
C ILE A 355 -15.09 -11.18 -26.85
N LYS A 356 -15.61 -11.09 -28.08
CA LYS A 356 -14.95 -11.70 -29.24
C LYS A 356 -13.55 -11.14 -29.48
N ALA A 357 -13.39 -9.81 -29.44
CA ALA A 357 -12.10 -9.16 -29.58
C ALA A 357 -11.12 -9.58 -28.47
N GLN A 358 -11.59 -9.65 -27.23
CA GLN A 358 -10.81 -10.10 -26.07
C GLN A 358 -10.31 -11.53 -26.26
N ILE A 359 -11.17 -12.45 -26.72
CA ILE A 359 -10.78 -13.83 -27.05
C ILE A 359 -9.70 -13.84 -28.13
N CYS A 360 -9.87 -13.07 -29.21
CA CYS A 360 -8.87 -12.98 -30.28
C CYS A 360 -7.51 -12.48 -29.77
N VAL A 361 -7.48 -11.44 -28.93
CA VAL A 361 -6.23 -10.91 -28.35
C VAL A 361 -5.57 -11.92 -27.42
N VAL A 362 -6.33 -12.61 -26.57
CA VAL A 362 -5.79 -13.66 -25.67
C VAL A 362 -5.19 -14.80 -26.47
N MET A 363 -5.87 -15.23 -27.53
CA MET A 363 -5.38 -16.28 -28.44
C MET A 363 -4.10 -15.87 -29.14
N PHE A 364 -4.01 -14.62 -29.62
CA PHE A 364 -2.79 -14.05 -30.17
C PHE A 364 -1.64 -14.06 -29.16
N ASN A 365 -1.87 -13.58 -27.93
CA ASN A 365 -0.86 -13.57 -26.87
C ASN A 365 -0.33 -14.97 -26.54
N LYS A 366 -1.23 -15.95 -26.47
CA LYS A 366 -0.86 -17.37 -26.26
C LYS A 366 -0.05 -17.92 -27.43
N LEU A 367 -0.45 -17.62 -28.67
CA LEU A 367 0.27 -18.02 -29.88
C LEU A 367 1.70 -17.46 -29.88
N VAL A 368 1.87 -16.16 -29.58
CA VAL A 368 3.19 -15.52 -29.49
C VAL A 368 4.07 -16.20 -28.43
N LEU A 369 3.51 -16.54 -27.28
CA LEU A 369 4.23 -17.29 -26.26
C LEU A 369 4.63 -18.71 -26.76
N VAL A 370 3.80 -19.38 -27.58
CA VAL A 370 4.11 -20.73 -28.11
C VAL A 370 5.31 -20.63 -29.03
N ILE A 371 5.24 -19.71 -29.99
CA ILE A 371 6.30 -19.46 -30.96
C ILE A 371 7.59 -19.07 -30.23
N SER A 372 7.49 -18.22 -29.21
CA SER A 372 8.63 -17.83 -28.37
C SER A 372 9.28 -19.02 -27.67
N CYS A 373 8.49 -19.98 -27.16
CA CYS A 373 9.03 -21.19 -26.53
C CYS A 373 9.69 -22.12 -27.54
N CYS A 374 9.14 -22.25 -28.75
CA CYS A 374 9.75 -23.06 -29.81
C CYS A 374 11.11 -22.49 -30.25
N ILE A 375 11.24 -21.16 -30.32
CA ILE A 375 12.47 -20.49 -30.77
C ILE A 375 13.51 -20.42 -29.63
N ALA A 376 13.10 -20.01 -28.43
CA ALA A 376 14.01 -19.75 -27.32
C ALA A 376 14.25 -20.98 -26.41
N GLY A 377 13.33 -21.95 -26.40
CA GLY A 377 13.43 -23.17 -25.59
C GLY A 377 14.76 -23.93 -25.72
N PRO A 378 15.30 -24.13 -26.94
CA PRO A 378 16.60 -24.78 -27.13
C PRO A 378 17.77 -24.05 -26.44
N PHE A 379 17.71 -22.70 -26.36
CA PHE A 379 18.77 -21.88 -25.79
C PHE A 379 18.65 -21.70 -24.26
N ILE A 380 17.45 -21.91 -23.72
CA ILE A 380 17.15 -21.72 -22.29
C ILE A 380 17.50 -22.99 -21.46
N ASN A 381 17.58 -24.16 -22.10
CA ASN A 381 17.83 -25.47 -21.48
C ASN A 381 19.30 -25.75 -21.06
N ILE A 382 20.10 -24.73 -20.73
CA ILE A 382 21.41 -24.97 -20.08
C ILE A 382 21.16 -25.38 -18.62
N PRO A 383 21.65 -26.56 -18.17
CA PRO A 383 21.21 -27.18 -16.92
C PRO A 383 21.80 -26.43 -15.72
N VAL A 384 20.96 -25.72 -14.97
CA VAL A 384 21.29 -25.35 -13.60
C VAL A 384 21.18 -26.62 -12.76
N VAL A 385 22.34 -27.12 -12.34
CA VAL A 385 22.57 -28.32 -11.50
C VAL A 385 21.42 -28.61 -10.54
N TYR A 386 20.73 -29.73 -10.78
CA TYR A 386 19.74 -30.32 -9.88
C TYR A 386 20.46 -30.91 -8.66
N VAL A 387 20.60 -30.14 -7.58
CA VAL A 387 20.68 -30.73 -6.23
C VAL A 387 19.27 -30.69 -5.67
N CYS A 388 18.57 -31.82 -5.71
CA CYS A 388 17.29 -32.01 -5.03
C CYS A 388 17.54 -32.19 -3.53
N GLU A 389 17.66 -31.08 -2.82
CA GLU A 389 17.33 -31.08 -1.39
C GLU A 389 15.84 -30.75 -1.27
N TYR A 390 15.11 -31.71 -0.71
CA TYR A 390 13.67 -31.72 -0.48
C TYR A 390 13.19 -30.40 0.17
N LEU A 391 12.22 -29.70 -0.44
CA LEU A 391 11.49 -28.59 0.19
C LEU A 391 9.98 -28.93 0.21
N PRO A 392 9.57 -29.93 1.01
CA PRO A 392 8.23 -30.54 0.90
C PRO A 392 7.09 -29.62 1.36
N ASN A 393 7.35 -28.53 2.10
CA ASN A 393 6.30 -27.87 2.88
C ASN A 393 5.77 -26.52 2.33
N VAL A 394 6.26 -26.04 1.18
CA VAL A 394 5.94 -24.66 0.69
C VAL A 394 5.09 -24.66 -0.59
N ARG A 395 5.15 -25.74 -1.38
CA ARG A 395 4.41 -25.87 -2.64
C ARG A 395 2.88 -25.75 -2.44
N PRO A 396 2.25 -26.34 -1.40
CA PRO A 396 0.82 -26.21 -1.15
C PRO A 396 0.36 -24.76 -0.94
N HIS A 397 1.26 -23.88 -0.49
CA HIS A 397 0.97 -22.48 -0.17
C HIS A 397 1.17 -21.51 -1.34
N SER A 398 1.59 -21.99 -2.52
CA SER A 398 1.69 -21.14 -3.71
C SER A 398 0.31 -20.87 -4.36
N LEU A 399 -0.04 -19.60 -4.64
CA LEU A 399 -1.29 -19.23 -5.31
C LEU A 399 -1.15 -19.19 -6.83
N ARG A 400 -2.21 -19.64 -7.52
CA ARG A 400 -2.29 -19.73 -8.98
C ARG A 400 -3.70 -19.43 -9.48
N LEU A 401 -3.82 -18.79 -10.64
CA LEU A 401 -5.10 -18.70 -11.35
C LEU A 401 -5.42 -20.06 -11.99
N GLU A 402 -6.70 -20.28 -12.26
CA GLU A 402 -7.15 -21.51 -12.93
C GLU A 402 -6.53 -21.61 -14.33
N GLY A 403 -6.06 -22.79 -14.71
CA GLY A 403 -5.42 -23.03 -16.02
C GLY A 403 -3.91 -22.72 -16.11
N GLU A 404 -3.33 -22.02 -15.12
CA GLU A 404 -1.90 -21.69 -15.12
C GLU A 404 -1.00 -22.89 -14.84
N ALA A 405 0.25 -22.83 -15.33
CA ALA A 405 1.30 -23.82 -15.07
C ALA A 405 1.82 -23.75 -13.61
N ASP A 406 2.42 -24.85 -13.14
CA ASP A 406 2.99 -24.94 -11.79
C ASP A 406 4.19 -24.01 -11.67
N LEU A 407 4.38 -23.45 -10.47
CA LEU A 407 5.52 -22.57 -10.24
C LEU A 407 6.83 -23.40 -10.38
N PRO A 408 7.79 -22.99 -11.21
CA PRO A 408 9.04 -23.72 -11.40
C PRO A 408 9.80 -23.92 -10.08
N ASP A 409 10.51 -25.04 -9.97
CA ASP A 409 11.25 -25.40 -8.74
C ASP A 409 12.28 -24.35 -8.34
N TYR A 410 12.95 -23.72 -9.31
CA TYR A 410 13.90 -22.64 -9.02
C TYR A 410 13.23 -21.43 -8.36
N MET A 411 11.99 -21.08 -8.76
CA MET A 411 11.24 -19.98 -8.15
C MET A 411 10.76 -20.35 -6.75
N LEU A 412 10.25 -21.56 -6.57
CA LEU A 412 9.85 -22.10 -5.27
C LEU A 412 11.02 -22.20 -4.28
N ARG A 413 12.27 -22.29 -4.75
CA ARG A 413 13.47 -22.15 -3.91
C ARG A 413 13.88 -20.70 -3.69
N SER A 414 13.78 -19.86 -4.72
CA SER A 414 14.22 -18.47 -4.64
C SER A 414 13.37 -17.62 -3.70
N ILE A 415 12.05 -17.86 -3.64
CA ILE A 415 11.14 -17.05 -2.82
C ILE A 415 11.42 -17.26 -1.32
N PRO A 416 11.50 -18.49 -0.78
CA PRO A 416 11.90 -18.70 0.62
C PRO A 416 13.30 -18.19 0.93
N LYS A 417 14.26 -18.35 0.00
CA LYS A 417 15.62 -17.80 0.17
C LYS A 417 15.65 -16.29 0.34
N GLN A 418 14.75 -15.55 -0.32
CA GLN A 418 14.62 -14.10 -0.11
C GLN A 418 14.22 -13.78 1.34
N VAL A 419 13.37 -14.61 1.96
CA VAL A 419 13.01 -14.47 3.38
C VAL A 419 14.24 -14.70 4.26
N ASP A 420 15.01 -15.75 3.98
CA ASP A 420 16.25 -16.05 4.72
C ASP A 420 17.25 -14.89 4.64
N GLU A 421 17.44 -14.29 3.46
CA GLU A 421 18.29 -13.10 3.29
C GLU A 421 17.79 -11.89 4.09
N VAL A 422 16.48 -11.64 4.09
CA VAL A 422 15.88 -10.55 4.88
C VAL A 422 16.04 -10.80 6.38
N LEU A 423 15.86 -12.04 6.82
CA LEU A 423 16.04 -12.43 8.21
C LEU A 423 17.49 -12.27 8.65
N GLU A 424 18.45 -12.75 7.86
CA GLU A 424 19.89 -12.57 8.14
C GLU A 424 20.28 -11.09 8.21
N ALA A 425 19.80 -10.28 7.26
CA ALA A 425 20.03 -8.83 7.30
C ALA A 425 19.40 -8.15 8.52
N SER A 426 18.26 -8.66 8.99
CA SER A 426 17.53 -8.13 10.14
C SER A 426 18.17 -8.54 11.48
N ARG A 427 18.69 -9.76 11.58
CA ARG A 427 19.48 -10.25 12.72
C ARG A 427 20.72 -9.38 12.98
N ARG A 428 21.36 -8.90 11.91
CA ARG A 428 22.49 -7.95 12.05
C ARG A 428 22.10 -6.59 12.63
N LYS A 429 20.80 -6.26 12.69
CA LYS A 429 20.24 -5.00 13.22
C LYS A 429 19.45 -5.22 14.52
N GLU A 430 19.78 -6.28 15.25
CA GLU A 430 19.22 -6.62 16.55
C GLU A 430 19.52 -5.54 17.60
N PRO A 431 18.56 -5.17 18.48
CA PRO A 431 18.77 -4.14 19.49
C PRO A 431 19.54 -4.73 20.70
N THR A 432 20.84 -4.95 20.53
CA THR A 432 21.72 -5.56 21.55
C THR A 432 21.64 -4.85 22.90
N ARG A 433 21.58 -3.52 22.89
CA ARG A 433 21.47 -2.70 24.11
C ARG A 433 20.18 -2.97 24.89
N LEU A 434 19.07 -3.10 24.18
CA LEU A 434 17.77 -3.42 24.78
C LEU A 434 17.78 -4.84 25.35
N ILE A 435 18.38 -5.80 24.64
CA ILE A 435 18.48 -7.19 25.10
C ILE A 435 19.30 -7.28 26.39
N GLU A 436 20.47 -6.63 26.44
CA GLU A 436 21.28 -6.53 27.66
C GLU A 436 20.46 -5.92 28.80
N PHE A 437 19.76 -4.81 28.56
CA PHE A 437 18.92 -4.16 29.56
C PHE A 437 17.80 -5.07 30.10
N LEU A 438 17.09 -5.78 29.22
CA LEU A 438 16.00 -6.69 29.61
C LEU A 438 16.50 -7.93 30.37
N ARG A 439 17.74 -8.36 30.10
CA ARG A 439 18.40 -9.46 30.81
C ARG A 439 18.85 -9.05 32.20
N ASP A 440 19.46 -7.86 32.32
CA ASP A 440 20.08 -7.39 33.55
C ASP A 440 19.05 -6.81 34.54
N SER A 441 18.01 -6.15 34.04
CA SER A 441 17.16 -5.27 34.87
C SER A 441 15.72 -5.75 35.06
N SER A 442 15.23 -6.75 34.32
CA SER A 442 13.82 -7.14 34.43
C SER A 442 13.60 -8.31 35.39
N HIS A 443 12.59 -8.19 36.24
CA HIS A 443 12.20 -9.19 37.22
C HIS A 443 11.31 -10.27 36.56
N PRO A 444 11.42 -11.56 36.95
CA PRO A 444 10.62 -12.64 36.36
C PRO A 444 9.09 -12.46 36.49
N THR A 445 8.64 -11.66 37.46
CA THR A 445 7.23 -11.48 37.81
C THR A 445 6.61 -10.17 37.30
N PHE A 446 7.31 -9.39 36.49
CA PHE A 446 6.83 -8.11 35.93
C PHE A 446 6.26 -7.14 36.98
N ARG A 447 6.84 -7.13 38.18
CA ARG A 447 6.34 -6.39 39.35
C ARG A 447 6.18 -4.89 39.06
N GLY A 448 7.09 -4.33 38.26
CA GLY A 448 7.03 -2.92 37.87
C GLY A 448 5.77 -2.51 37.10
N VAL A 449 5.06 -3.44 36.46
CA VAL A 449 3.80 -3.13 35.74
C VAL A 449 2.65 -2.83 36.70
N ALA A 450 2.68 -3.38 37.92
CA ALA A 450 1.68 -3.09 38.95
C ALA A 450 2.03 -1.83 39.76
N GLU A 451 3.33 -1.55 39.94
CA GLU A 451 3.81 -0.53 40.87
C GLU A 451 3.92 0.88 40.28
N PHE A 452 3.95 1.04 38.95
CA PHE A 452 4.22 2.35 38.36
C PHE A 452 3.11 3.40 38.56
N ASP A 453 1.86 2.96 38.76
CA ASP A 453 0.70 3.85 38.95
C ASP A 453 -0.33 3.22 39.89
N SER A 454 -0.63 3.92 40.99
CA SER A 454 -1.57 3.46 42.02
C SER A 454 -2.99 4.00 41.78
N LEU A 455 -4.01 3.20 42.13
CA LEU A 455 -5.41 3.63 42.17
C LEU A 455 -5.69 4.60 43.34
N ASP A 456 -4.81 4.63 44.35
CA ASP A 456 -4.95 5.50 45.53
C ASP A 456 -4.57 6.96 45.23
N VAL A 457 -3.96 7.23 44.07
CA VAL A 457 -3.65 8.61 43.65
C VAL A 457 -4.92 9.29 43.18
N LYS A 458 -5.27 10.43 43.82
CA LYS A 458 -6.45 11.21 43.44
C LYS A 458 -6.29 11.75 42.02
N SER A 459 -7.25 11.40 41.16
CA SER A 459 -7.39 12.00 39.83
C SER A 459 -7.48 13.53 39.90
N ILE A 460 -6.81 14.23 38.98
CA ILE A 460 -6.90 15.68 38.82
C ILE A 460 -8.29 16.08 38.28
N HIS A 461 -8.87 15.24 37.42
CA HIS A 461 -10.14 15.49 36.72
C HIS A 461 -11.20 14.43 37.05
N ARG A 462 -12.48 14.71 36.78
CA ARG A 462 -13.57 13.73 37.04
C ARG A 462 -13.44 12.42 36.25
N ARG A 463 -12.75 12.44 35.11
CA ARG A 463 -12.46 11.27 34.26
C ARG A 463 -10.97 11.21 33.96
N GLU A 464 -10.41 10.01 33.89
CA GLU A 464 -9.00 9.79 33.58
C GLU A 464 -8.80 9.24 32.16
N PRO A 465 -7.74 9.67 31.45
CA PRO A 465 -7.37 9.06 30.19
C PRO A 465 -6.79 7.66 30.44
N LYS A 466 -7.03 6.76 29.49
CA LYS A 466 -6.41 5.44 29.49
C LYS A 466 -4.89 5.53 29.41
N SER A 467 -4.19 4.56 30.00
CA SER A 467 -2.73 4.48 29.90
C SER A 467 -2.31 3.62 28.71
N CYS A 468 -1.22 3.98 28.03
CA CYS A 468 -0.55 3.14 27.06
C CYS A 468 0.88 2.83 27.51
N TRP A 469 1.51 1.82 26.90
CA TRP A 469 2.86 1.37 27.25
C TRP A 469 3.90 2.45 26.98
N SER A 470 3.83 3.08 25.81
CA SER A 470 4.78 4.12 25.41
C SER A 470 4.73 5.33 26.36
N LEU A 471 3.54 5.75 26.76
CA LEU A 471 3.34 6.84 27.72
C LEU A 471 3.89 6.50 29.10
N ALA A 472 3.62 5.29 29.62
CA ALA A 472 4.13 4.88 30.93
C ALA A 472 5.67 4.79 30.96
N VAL A 473 6.26 4.17 29.93
CA VAL A 473 7.73 4.06 29.77
C VAL A 473 8.37 5.43 29.63
N PHE A 474 7.80 6.30 28.79
CA PHE A 474 8.25 7.69 28.60
C PHE A 474 8.26 8.47 29.91
N THR A 475 7.16 8.40 30.67
CA THR A 475 7.02 9.15 31.92
C THR A 475 8.02 8.68 32.97
N LEU A 476 8.16 7.35 33.17
CA LEU A 476 9.14 6.80 34.10
C LEU A 476 10.58 7.12 33.72
N ALA A 477 10.91 7.06 32.43
CA ALA A 477 12.25 7.41 31.94
C ALA A 477 12.55 8.90 32.15
N SER A 478 11.55 9.78 31.94
CA SER A 478 11.68 11.21 32.21
C SER A 478 11.92 11.49 33.70
N ILE A 479 11.22 10.77 34.58
CA ILE A 479 11.45 10.84 36.04
C ILE A 479 12.87 10.37 36.37
N ALA A 480 13.31 9.23 35.82
CA ALA A 480 14.64 8.69 36.05
C ALA A 480 15.77 9.65 35.63
N VAL A 481 15.58 10.41 34.54
CA VAL A 481 16.51 11.44 34.08
C VAL A 481 16.60 12.63 35.05
N ALA A 482 15.53 12.92 35.79
CA ALA A 482 15.47 14.05 36.73
C ALA A 482 15.99 13.72 38.15
N ILE A 483 16.31 12.45 38.46
CA ILE A 483 16.79 12.07 39.79
C ILE A 483 18.19 12.66 40.06
N PRO A 484 18.42 13.32 41.22
CA PRO A 484 19.73 13.88 41.58
C PRO A 484 20.71 12.77 42.02
N GLY A 485 22.02 13.05 41.92
CA GLY A 485 23.07 12.16 42.45
C GLY A 485 23.41 10.93 41.60
N VAL A 486 22.83 10.80 40.40
CA VAL A 486 23.11 9.70 39.46
C VAL A 486 24.21 10.09 38.47
N GLU A 487 25.12 9.17 38.18
CA GLU A 487 26.17 9.39 37.17
C GLU A 487 25.55 9.62 35.78
N LYS A 488 25.96 10.70 35.10
CA LYS A 488 25.44 11.07 33.77
C LYS A 488 25.55 9.93 32.75
N SER A 489 26.63 9.14 32.82
CA SER A 489 26.85 7.99 31.93
C SER A 489 25.76 6.91 32.08
N LYS A 490 25.27 6.67 33.31
CA LYS A 490 24.16 5.74 33.60
C LYS A 490 22.84 6.26 33.05
N VAL A 491 22.56 7.55 33.24
CA VAL A 491 21.37 8.21 32.68
C VAL A 491 21.37 8.13 31.15
N ASP A 492 22.49 8.47 30.52
CA ASP A 492 22.62 8.40 29.05
C ASP A 492 22.51 6.97 28.52
N LYS A 493 22.98 5.97 29.28
CA LYS A 493 22.81 4.55 28.94
C LYS A 493 21.33 4.15 29.01
N LEU A 494 20.62 4.52 30.07
CA LEU A 494 19.17 4.25 30.22
C LEU A 494 18.36 4.89 29.09
N VAL A 495 18.62 6.15 28.76
CA VAL A 495 17.91 6.85 27.66
C VAL A 495 18.09 6.09 26.34
N LYS A 496 19.32 5.65 26.01
CA LYS A 496 19.57 4.85 24.80
C LYS A 496 18.78 3.54 24.81
N HIS A 497 18.71 2.85 25.95
CA HIS A 497 17.93 1.61 26.09
C HIS A 497 16.43 1.86 25.90
N VAL A 498 15.91 2.93 26.50
CA VAL A 498 14.50 3.33 26.40
C VAL A 498 14.15 3.73 24.97
N SER A 499 15.04 4.43 24.26
CA SER A 499 14.84 4.82 22.86
C SER A 499 14.70 3.58 21.94
N ASP A 500 15.56 2.58 22.12
CA ASP A 500 15.47 1.30 21.39
C ASP A 500 14.17 0.53 21.74
N GLY A 501 13.78 0.52 23.03
CA GLY A 501 12.56 -0.12 23.51
C GLY A 501 11.27 0.54 23.01
N LEU A 502 11.19 1.87 23.07
CA LEU A 502 10.02 2.64 22.65
C LEU A 502 9.71 2.47 21.17
N PHE A 503 10.72 2.28 20.31
CA PHE A 503 10.51 1.95 18.91
C PHE A 503 9.68 0.65 18.73
N LEU A 504 10.01 -0.40 19.48
CA LEU A 504 9.26 -1.66 19.44
C LEU A 504 7.89 -1.54 20.09
N VAL A 505 7.80 -0.86 21.24
CA VAL A 505 6.52 -0.61 21.93
C VAL A 505 5.54 0.13 21.02
N LYS A 506 6.00 1.19 20.34
CA LYS A 506 5.17 1.94 19.40
C LYS A 506 4.65 1.06 18.26
N THR A 507 5.49 0.15 17.75
CA THR A 507 5.09 -0.82 16.72
C THR A 507 3.99 -1.79 17.22
N VAL A 508 4.07 -2.22 18.49
CA VAL A 508 3.04 -3.03 19.16
C VAL A 508 1.75 -2.24 19.31
N GLU A 509 1.82 -1.02 19.83
CA GLU A 509 0.66 -0.16 20.06
C GLU A 509 -0.07 0.18 18.75
N GLU A 510 0.65 0.62 17.72
CA GLU A 510 0.11 0.89 16.38
C GLU A 510 -0.66 -0.30 15.79
N SER A 511 -0.27 -1.51 16.17
CA SER A 511 -0.89 -2.71 15.63
C SER A 511 -2.09 -3.19 16.43
N PHE A 512 -2.26 -2.81 17.70
CA PHE A 512 -3.36 -3.32 18.54
C PHE A 512 -4.35 -2.24 19.00
N TYR A 513 -3.91 -0.99 19.13
CA TYR A 513 -4.70 0.12 19.61
C TYR A 513 -5.45 0.75 18.43
N SER A 514 -6.75 1.02 18.58
CA SER A 514 -7.55 1.66 17.52
C SER A 514 -7.16 3.12 17.31
N ASP A 515 -7.17 3.58 16.05
CA ASP A 515 -6.64 4.91 15.71
C ASP A 515 -7.46 6.08 16.26
N GLU A 516 -8.77 5.95 16.48
CA GLU A 516 -9.60 7.09 16.91
C GLU A 516 -9.45 7.42 18.39
N GLU A 517 -9.44 6.42 19.27
CA GLU A 517 -9.42 6.64 20.73
C GLU A 517 -8.00 6.90 21.28
N TRP A 518 -6.98 6.30 20.66
CA TRP A 518 -5.61 6.29 21.18
C TRP A 518 -4.67 7.28 20.47
N LYS A 519 -5.18 8.07 19.52
CA LYS A 519 -4.38 9.03 18.75
C LYS A 519 -3.67 10.03 19.63
N ASN A 520 -4.40 10.69 20.52
CA ASN A 520 -3.86 11.75 21.36
C ASN A 520 -2.96 11.19 22.46
N ILE A 521 -3.28 10.00 22.99
CA ILE A 521 -2.46 9.30 23.99
C ILE A 521 -1.10 8.92 23.39
N ARG A 522 -1.06 8.34 22.18
CA ARG A 522 0.22 8.03 21.50
C ARG A 522 1.01 9.28 21.14
N LYS A 523 0.34 10.35 20.69
CA LYS A 523 0.99 11.66 20.48
C LYS A 523 1.58 12.24 21.76
N ALA A 524 1.00 11.95 22.92
CA ALA A 524 1.57 12.37 24.20
C ALA A 524 2.89 11.65 24.49
N ALA A 525 3.03 10.39 24.09
CA ALA A 525 4.29 9.66 24.21
C ALA A 525 5.38 10.18 23.25
N ASP A 526 5.01 10.83 22.13
CA ASP A 526 5.98 11.40 21.18
C ASP A 526 6.79 12.57 21.77
N PHE A 527 6.40 13.12 22.94
CA PHE A 527 7.23 14.06 23.71
C PHE A 527 8.58 13.45 24.15
N TRP A 528 8.73 12.12 24.12
CA TRP A 528 10.01 11.45 24.36
C TRP A 528 11.16 12.01 23.51
N LEU A 529 10.91 12.42 22.26
CA LEU A 529 11.96 12.95 21.39
C LEU A 529 12.66 14.18 22.00
N ARG A 530 11.92 15.02 22.75
CA ARG A 530 12.50 16.18 23.45
C ARG A 530 13.34 15.77 24.66
N VAL A 531 12.96 14.70 25.35
CA VAL A 531 13.72 14.15 26.48
C VAL A 531 15.00 13.48 25.99
N ASP A 532 14.92 12.73 24.89
CA ASP A 532 16.05 12.03 24.27
C ASP A 532 17.12 13.03 23.78
N LEU A 533 16.69 14.05 23.01
CA LEU A 533 17.60 15.03 22.39
C LEU A 533 18.01 16.19 23.30
N PHE A 534 17.09 16.73 24.09
CA PHE A 534 17.30 17.99 24.82
C PHE A 534 17.21 17.83 26.33
N ARG A 535 16.92 16.63 26.86
CA ARG A 535 16.64 16.39 28.29
C ARG A 535 15.51 17.27 28.83
N LYS A 536 14.56 17.65 27.97
CA LYS A 536 13.40 18.47 28.33
C LYS A 536 12.12 17.66 28.27
N TRP A 537 11.35 17.70 29.35
CA TRP A 537 9.98 17.20 29.38
C TRP A 537 9.04 18.38 29.13
N GLN A 538 8.38 18.37 27.96
CA GLN A 538 7.67 19.55 27.45
C GLN A 538 8.61 20.78 27.35
N GLU A 539 8.38 21.82 28.16
CA GLU A 539 9.26 23.00 28.27
C GLU A 539 10.16 22.98 29.52
N ILE A 540 10.00 21.96 30.38
CA ILE A 540 10.71 21.83 31.65
C ILE A 540 12.04 21.10 31.45
N ASP A 541 13.12 21.68 31.96
CA ASP A 541 14.46 21.11 31.89
C ASP A 541 14.69 20.11 33.03
N LEU A 542 14.83 18.82 32.67
CA LEU A 542 15.02 17.75 33.65
C LEU A 542 16.41 17.80 34.30
N ALA A 543 17.41 18.34 33.59
CA ALA A 543 18.75 18.51 34.14
C ALA A 543 18.79 19.65 35.17
N GLU A 544 17.98 20.70 34.96
CA GLU A 544 17.79 21.75 35.97
C GLU A 544 17.14 21.21 37.24
N ILE A 545 16.08 20.38 37.11
CA ILE A 545 15.43 19.73 38.25
C ILE A 545 16.44 18.86 39.01
N SER A 546 17.18 18.00 38.30
CA SER A 546 18.21 17.14 38.91
C SER A 546 19.32 17.94 39.62
N ALA A 547 19.70 19.11 39.09
CA ALA A 547 20.75 19.94 39.68
C ALA A 547 20.28 20.76 40.89
N SER A 548 18.99 21.10 40.94
CA SER A 548 18.42 21.98 41.98
C SER A 548 17.79 21.21 43.14
N SER A 549 17.43 19.94 42.96
CA SER A 549 16.87 19.09 44.01
C SER A 549 17.95 18.43 44.86
N SER A 550 17.79 18.48 46.18
CA SER A 550 18.72 17.90 47.15
C SER A 550 18.65 16.38 47.23
N ASN A 551 17.49 15.78 46.96
CA ASN A 551 17.25 14.34 46.98
C ASN A 551 16.14 13.94 46.00
N SER A 552 15.95 12.63 45.80
CA SER A 552 14.93 12.07 44.90
C SER A 552 13.50 12.53 45.23
N LYS A 553 13.17 12.70 46.51
CA LYS A 553 11.83 13.11 46.96
C LYS A 553 11.50 14.52 46.51
N GLU A 554 12.44 15.46 46.68
CA GLU A 554 12.27 16.84 46.22
C GLU A 554 12.12 16.94 44.69
N ALA A 555 12.89 16.15 43.93
CA ALA A 555 12.77 16.11 42.47
C ALA A 555 11.40 15.59 42.01
N LEU A 556 10.90 14.53 42.65
CA LEU A 556 9.58 13.96 42.37
C LEU A 556 8.44 14.92 42.75
N GLU A 557 8.55 15.61 43.89
CA GLU A 557 7.56 16.62 44.33
C GLU A 557 7.49 17.78 43.35
N ARG A 558 8.63 18.25 42.85
CA ARG A 558 8.70 19.31 41.84
C ARG A 558 8.05 18.88 40.52
N LEU A 559 8.39 17.69 40.01
CA LEU A 559 7.76 17.12 38.81
C LEU A 559 6.25 16.95 38.97
N ALA A 560 5.78 16.47 40.13
CA ALA A 560 4.36 16.31 40.41
C ALA A 560 3.62 17.66 40.43
N ASN A 561 4.20 18.69 41.04
CA ASN A 561 3.57 20.02 41.13
C ASN A 561 3.53 20.76 39.79
N GLU A 562 4.62 20.73 39.02
CA GLU A 562 4.68 21.35 37.70
C GLU A 562 3.71 20.68 36.73
N SER A 563 3.71 19.34 36.68
CA SER A 563 2.78 18.58 35.85
C SER A 563 1.31 18.74 36.28
N LYS A 564 1.01 18.83 37.57
CA LYS A 564 -0.34 19.14 38.07
C LYS A 564 -0.82 20.51 37.61
N THR A 565 0.06 21.51 37.60
CA THR A 565 -0.27 22.88 37.15
C THR A 565 -0.65 22.89 35.67
N ILE A 566 0.11 22.18 34.84
CA ILE A 566 -0.17 22.01 33.41
C ILE A 566 -1.47 21.22 33.21
N ALA A 567 -1.68 20.14 33.95
CA ALA A 567 -2.90 19.33 33.82
C ALA A 567 -4.17 20.09 34.24
N LEU A 568 -4.06 21.05 35.16
CA LEU A 568 -5.18 21.90 35.61
C LEU A 568 -5.56 23.01 34.63
N SER A 569 -4.76 23.28 33.58
CA SER A 569 -5.07 24.31 32.58
C SER A 569 -6.28 23.96 31.68
N LEU A 570 -6.79 22.73 31.79
CA LEU A 570 -8.00 22.25 31.11
C LEU A 570 -9.24 23.06 31.57
N LYS A 571 -9.88 23.79 30.66
CA LYS A 571 -11.11 24.56 30.96
C LYS A 571 -12.25 23.61 31.36
N ARG A 572 -12.88 23.84 32.52
CA ARG A 572 -14.01 23.07 33.08
C ARG A 572 -15.37 23.39 32.43
N ASP A 573 -15.43 23.49 31.10
CA ASP A 573 -16.71 23.75 30.42
C ASP A 573 -17.35 22.41 30.03
N GLU A 574 -18.51 22.09 30.62
CA GLU A 574 -19.18 20.78 30.48
C GLU A 574 -19.75 20.55 29.06
N GLN A 575 -19.92 21.61 28.25
CA GLN A 575 -20.25 21.51 26.82
C GLN A 575 -19.02 21.32 25.90
N CYS A 576 -17.80 21.31 26.43
CA CYS A 576 -16.60 21.20 25.62
C CYS A 576 -16.36 19.74 25.14
N PRO A 577 -16.08 19.49 23.85
CA PRO A 577 -15.75 18.15 23.34
C PRO A 577 -14.52 17.50 24.01
N MET A 578 -13.76 18.30 24.78
CA MET A 578 -12.66 17.89 25.66
C MET A 578 -13.11 17.13 26.93
N PHE A 579 -14.42 16.98 27.19
CA PHE A 579 -14.92 16.20 28.32
C PHE A 579 -14.73 14.67 28.15
N ASN A 580 -14.47 14.22 26.92
CA ASN A 580 -13.98 12.86 26.68
C ASN A 580 -12.45 12.83 26.82
N PRO A 581 -11.87 12.04 27.76
CA PRO A 581 -10.42 11.90 27.92
C PRO A 581 -9.67 11.52 26.63
N ALA A 582 -10.32 10.84 25.69
CA ALA A 582 -9.74 10.53 24.38
C ALA A 582 -9.43 11.78 23.53
N ASN A 583 -10.15 12.88 23.75
CA ASN A 583 -10.01 14.15 23.04
C ASN A 583 -9.09 15.15 23.75
N TRP A 584 -8.49 14.79 24.88
CA TRP A 584 -7.58 15.67 25.58
C TRP A 584 -6.37 16.01 24.72
N GLU A 585 -5.84 17.21 24.91
CA GLU A 585 -4.62 17.62 24.24
C GLU A 585 -3.45 16.73 24.71
N PRO A 586 -2.56 16.27 23.81
CA PRO A 586 -1.42 15.42 24.17
C PRO A 586 -0.58 15.97 25.34
N SER A 587 -0.40 17.29 25.41
CA SER A 587 0.32 17.95 26.51
C SER A 587 -0.32 17.69 27.88
N ILE A 588 -1.65 17.75 27.96
CA ILE A 588 -2.41 17.53 29.18
C ILE A 588 -2.40 16.05 29.57
N ILE A 589 -2.49 15.14 28.59
CA ILE A 589 -2.39 13.69 28.83
C ILE A 589 -1.01 13.34 29.42
N ALA A 590 0.07 13.86 28.82
CA ALA A 590 1.42 13.67 29.33
C ALA A 590 1.57 14.22 30.75
N ALA A 591 1.04 15.42 31.01
CA ALA A 591 1.09 16.05 32.33
C ALA A 591 0.31 15.25 33.39
N ASN A 592 -0.88 14.74 33.05
CA ASN A 592 -1.65 13.90 33.96
C ASN A 592 -0.90 12.59 34.29
N SER A 593 -0.26 11.96 33.29
CA SER A 593 0.56 10.76 33.51
C SER A 593 1.77 11.06 34.41
N MET A 594 2.49 12.16 34.16
CA MET A 594 3.64 12.60 34.97
C MET A 594 3.25 12.84 36.43
N TYR A 595 2.14 13.54 36.67
CA TYR A 595 1.64 13.77 38.02
C TYR A 595 1.34 12.44 38.73
N ARG A 596 0.58 11.56 38.09
CA ARG A 596 0.15 10.30 38.71
C ARG A 596 1.32 9.39 39.06
N ILE A 597 2.23 9.19 38.12
CA ILE A 597 3.38 8.28 38.30
C ILE A 597 4.33 8.86 39.34
N SER A 598 4.65 10.16 39.28
CA SER A 598 5.51 10.81 40.28
C SER A 598 4.92 10.72 41.69
N THR A 599 3.60 10.96 41.83
CA THR A 599 2.90 10.85 43.12
C THR A 599 2.82 9.41 43.62
N THR A 600 2.67 8.43 42.73
CA THR A 600 2.71 7.01 43.10
C THR A 600 4.07 6.63 43.67
N ILE A 601 5.15 7.01 42.98
CA ILE A 601 6.53 6.73 43.43
C ILE A 601 6.81 7.43 44.77
N LEU A 602 6.34 8.66 44.96
CA LEU A 602 6.44 9.41 46.21
C LEU A 602 5.75 8.71 47.39
N LYS A 603 4.58 8.09 47.17
CA LYS A 603 3.87 7.36 48.24
C LYS A 603 4.60 6.09 48.66
N GLY A 604 5.06 5.29 47.70
CA GLY A 604 5.84 4.07 47.99
C GLY A 604 7.19 4.37 48.66
N CYS A 605 7.63 5.61 48.57
CA CYS A 605 8.82 6.18 49.19
C CYS A 605 8.62 6.49 50.69
N ASP A 606 7.43 6.92 51.11
CA ASP A 606 7.13 7.23 52.51
C ASP A 606 6.93 5.97 53.39
N GLU A 607 6.66 4.80 52.78
CA GLU A 607 6.43 3.53 53.49
C GLU A 607 7.72 2.72 53.76
N GLU A 608 8.79 2.89 52.97
CA GLU A 608 10.01 2.04 53.00
C GLU A 608 11.23 2.64 53.76
N ASN A 609 11.17 3.85 54.32
CA ASN A 609 12.31 4.54 54.99
C ASN A 609 13.62 4.65 54.16
N ALA A 610 13.58 4.37 52.85
CA ALA A 610 14.76 4.19 51.99
C ALA A 610 14.91 5.31 50.95
N ILE A 611 14.92 6.58 51.38
CA ILE A 611 15.20 7.71 50.47
C ILE A 611 16.35 8.54 51.02
N GLY A 612 17.54 7.95 50.97
CA GLY A 612 18.79 8.71 51.08
C GLY A 612 19.55 8.76 49.75
N ASP A 613 19.40 7.74 48.90
CA ASP A 613 20.27 7.54 47.75
C ASP A 613 19.51 7.67 46.41
N GLY A 614 19.92 8.65 45.61
CA GLY A 614 19.45 8.83 44.23
C GLY A 614 19.74 7.61 43.35
N GLY A 615 20.81 6.86 43.64
CA GLY A 615 21.15 5.62 42.95
C GLY A 615 20.09 4.53 43.10
N GLU A 616 19.63 4.27 44.33
CA GLU A 616 18.61 3.24 44.61
C GLU A 616 17.27 3.58 43.95
N THR A 617 16.88 4.86 43.98
CA THR A 617 15.64 5.32 43.31
C THR A 617 15.75 5.13 41.80
N PHE A 618 16.90 5.46 41.21
CA PHE A 618 17.16 5.28 39.79
C PHE A 618 17.15 3.81 39.37
N ASP A 619 17.72 2.92 40.18
CA ASP A 619 17.73 1.48 39.92
C ASP A 619 16.33 0.87 40.04
N ARG A 620 15.50 1.36 40.98
CA ARG A 620 14.07 1.00 41.07
C ARG A 620 13.31 1.43 39.82
N LEU A 621 13.51 2.66 39.35
CA LEU A 621 12.88 3.17 38.12
C LEU A 621 13.31 2.37 36.88
N SER A 622 14.62 2.08 36.77
CA SER A 622 15.18 1.28 35.68
C SER A 622 14.57 -0.12 35.62
N ARG A 623 14.36 -0.77 36.78
CA ARG A 623 13.66 -2.07 36.86
C ARG A 623 12.19 -1.97 36.41
N MET A 624 11.46 -0.93 36.84
CA MET A 624 10.07 -0.73 36.40
C MET A 624 9.96 -0.51 34.88
N ILE A 625 10.87 0.27 34.31
CA ILE A 625 10.96 0.47 32.85
C ILE A 625 11.22 -0.85 32.14
N ALA A 626 12.19 -1.65 32.62
CA ALA A 626 12.52 -2.94 32.04
C ALA A 626 11.32 -3.91 32.09
N ASP A 627 10.59 -3.95 33.20
CA ASP A 627 9.39 -4.78 33.36
C ASP A 627 8.25 -4.36 32.43
N LEU A 628 8.00 -3.06 32.27
CA LEU A 628 7.00 -2.54 31.31
C LEU A 628 7.37 -2.87 29.86
N LEU A 629 8.64 -2.69 29.48
CA LEU A 629 9.14 -3.06 28.16
C LEU A 629 9.00 -4.57 27.94
N ALA A 630 9.44 -5.40 28.89
CA ALA A 630 9.35 -6.85 28.78
C ALA A 630 7.89 -7.33 28.68
N ALA A 631 6.99 -6.78 29.50
CA ALA A 631 5.56 -7.11 29.47
C ALA A 631 4.92 -6.74 28.13
N CYS A 632 5.19 -5.53 27.61
CA CYS A 632 4.71 -5.12 26.29
C CYS A 632 5.20 -6.07 25.18
N LEU A 633 6.49 -6.42 25.21
CA LEU A 633 7.15 -7.28 24.21
C LEU A 633 6.70 -8.74 24.24
N THR A 634 5.97 -9.21 25.27
CA THR A 634 5.27 -10.51 25.22
C THR A 634 4.28 -10.60 24.05
N ASN A 635 3.79 -9.45 23.56
CA ASN A 635 2.87 -9.38 22.41
C ASN A 635 3.56 -9.55 21.05
N LEU A 636 4.89 -9.65 21.01
CA LEU A 636 5.65 -9.58 19.76
C LEU A 636 5.38 -10.77 18.83
N ALA A 637 5.22 -11.98 19.39
CA ALA A 637 4.82 -13.16 18.61
C ALA A 637 3.45 -12.94 17.94
N ARG A 638 2.45 -12.47 18.71
CA ARG A 638 1.11 -12.15 18.21
C ARG A 638 1.12 -11.01 17.19
N LEU A 639 2.03 -10.05 17.34
CA LEU A 639 2.22 -8.97 16.37
C LEU A 639 2.72 -9.52 15.03
N ILE A 640 3.73 -10.39 15.05
CA ILE A 640 4.28 -11.05 13.86
C ILE A 640 3.18 -11.88 13.18
N GLU A 641 2.42 -12.66 13.94
CA GLU A 641 1.26 -13.41 13.44
C GLU A 641 0.21 -12.50 12.80
N LYS A 642 -0.20 -11.44 13.51
CA LYS A 642 -1.18 -10.46 13.00
C LYS A 642 -0.73 -9.83 11.68
N LYS A 643 0.56 -9.48 11.57
CA LYS A 643 1.13 -8.95 10.31
C LYS A 643 1.16 -9.99 9.19
N CYS A 644 1.37 -11.27 9.50
CA CYS A 644 1.31 -12.35 8.50
C CYS A 644 -0.12 -12.58 7.99
N HIS A 645 -1.11 -12.55 8.87
CA HIS A 645 -2.51 -12.80 8.53
C HIS A 645 -3.25 -11.61 7.89
N LEU A 646 -2.56 -10.51 7.59
CA LEU A 646 -3.18 -9.34 7.00
C LEU A 646 -3.85 -9.68 5.65
N LYS A 647 -5.13 -9.32 5.53
CA LYS A 647 -5.97 -9.74 4.40
C LYS A 647 -5.85 -8.83 3.17
N GLY A 648 -5.56 -7.54 3.32
CA GLY A 648 -5.55 -6.60 2.19
C GLY A 648 -4.48 -6.94 1.14
N ILE A 649 -4.89 -7.20 -0.10
CA ILE A 649 -3.99 -7.60 -1.20
C ILE A 649 -2.87 -6.58 -1.48
N GLU A 650 -3.14 -5.29 -1.25
CA GLU A 650 -2.19 -4.19 -1.50
C GLU A 650 -1.10 -4.06 -0.43
N GLU A 651 -1.41 -4.46 0.80
CA GLU A 651 -0.53 -4.29 1.96
C GLU A 651 0.11 -5.60 2.42
N ARG A 652 -0.44 -6.74 2.00
CA ARG A 652 -0.03 -8.08 2.44
C ARG A 652 1.46 -8.35 2.27
N GLU A 653 2.04 -8.11 1.10
CA GLU A 653 3.48 -8.32 0.86
C GLU A 653 4.32 -7.45 1.80
N ARG A 654 3.98 -6.17 1.93
CA ARG A 654 4.67 -5.23 2.81
C ARG A 654 4.54 -5.65 4.28
N SER A 655 3.37 -6.11 4.69
CA SER A 655 3.07 -6.55 6.06
C SER A 655 3.84 -7.81 6.43
N VAL A 656 3.84 -8.82 5.56
CA VAL A 656 4.63 -10.05 5.77
C VAL A 656 6.13 -9.74 5.78
N ARG A 657 6.58 -8.80 4.93
CA ARG A 657 7.97 -8.35 4.96
C ARG A 657 8.35 -7.67 6.27
N GLN A 658 7.47 -6.82 6.81
CA GLN A 658 7.66 -6.25 8.15
C GLN A 658 7.67 -7.33 9.23
N ALA A 659 6.84 -8.37 9.11
CA ALA A 659 6.83 -9.50 10.04
C ALA A 659 8.18 -10.24 10.04
N ALA A 660 8.76 -10.50 8.87
CA ALA A 660 10.10 -11.10 8.75
C ALA A 660 11.20 -10.22 9.36
N ILE A 661 11.16 -8.91 9.10
CA ILE A 661 12.13 -7.96 9.69
C ILE A 661 12.01 -7.95 11.21
N LEU A 662 10.79 -7.92 11.74
CA LEU A 662 10.53 -7.90 13.17
C LEU A 662 10.98 -9.20 13.84
N LEU A 663 10.68 -10.35 13.23
CA LEU A 663 11.13 -11.66 13.69
C LEU A 663 12.66 -11.73 13.76
N GLY A 664 13.35 -11.31 12.69
CA GLY A 664 14.81 -11.33 12.64
C GLY A 664 15.48 -10.36 13.62
N ARG A 665 14.89 -9.18 13.86
CA ARG A 665 15.44 -8.20 14.82
C ARG A 665 15.22 -8.57 16.28
N CYS A 666 14.23 -9.40 16.58
CA CYS A 666 13.79 -9.63 17.96
C CYS A 666 13.81 -11.12 18.34
N GLU A 667 14.61 -11.91 17.63
CA GLU A 667 14.72 -13.35 17.85
C GLU A 667 15.16 -13.65 19.29
N GLU A 668 16.22 -13.00 19.78
CA GLU A 668 16.72 -13.19 21.14
C GLU A 668 15.75 -12.64 22.20
N ILE A 669 15.03 -11.56 21.89
CA ILE A 669 13.98 -11.01 22.75
C ILE A 669 12.84 -12.03 22.91
N LEU A 670 12.38 -12.63 21.81
CA LEU A 670 11.32 -13.64 21.81
C LEU A 670 11.73 -14.87 22.63
N THR A 671 12.96 -15.35 22.48
CA THR A 671 13.45 -16.47 23.28
C THR A 671 13.54 -16.10 24.76
N THR A 672 14.07 -14.92 25.09
CA THR A 672 14.26 -14.47 26.47
C THR A 672 12.93 -14.26 27.20
N ILE A 673 11.93 -13.70 26.52
CA ILE A 673 10.61 -13.41 27.10
C ILE A 673 9.72 -14.66 27.13
N SER A 674 9.85 -15.57 26.17
CA SER A 674 9.01 -16.79 26.11
C SER A 674 9.16 -17.71 27.32
N VAL A 675 10.29 -17.65 28.02
CA VAL A 675 10.55 -18.41 29.27
C VAL A 675 9.81 -17.80 30.47
N ARG A 676 9.39 -16.53 30.38
CA ARG A 676 8.75 -15.80 31.49
C ARG A 676 7.24 -16.06 31.49
N ALA A 677 6.71 -16.51 32.62
CA ALA A 677 5.29 -16.78 32.76
C ALA A 677 4.47 -15.47 32.80
N ARG A 678 3.40 -15.40 32.00
CA ARG A 678 2.40 -14.34 32.11
C ARG A 678 1.63 -14.48 33.44
N PRO A 679 1.06 -13.38 33.97
CA PRO A 679 0.15 -13.46 35.12
C PRO A 679 -0.99 -14.45 34.84
N ALA A 680 -1.35 -15.26 35.85
CA ALA A 680 -2.42 -16.24 35.74
C ALA A 680 -3.76 -15.53 35.43
N GLY A 681 -4.49 -16.02 34.42
CA GLY A 681 -5.78 -15.45 34.00
C GLY A 681 -5.70 -14.36 32.91
N LEU A 682 -4.51 -13.82 32.61
CA LEU A 682 -4.34 -12.83 31.53
C LEU A 682 -4.30 -13.50 30.16
N ASN A 683 -5.39 -13.41 29.41
CA ASN A 683 -5.45 -13.97 28.05
C ASN A 683 -4.54 -13.17 27.06
N ALA A 684 -4.23 -13.77 25.91
CA ALA A 684 -3.31 -13.17 24.93
C ALA A 684 -3.83 -11.88 24.27
N ALA A 685 -5.15 -11.66 24.24
CA ALA A 685 -5.74 -10.44 23.68
C ALA A 685 -5.70 -9.27 24.69
N ALA A 686 -5.97 -9.56 25.96
CA ALA A 686 -5.92 -8.62 27.07
C ALA A 686 -4.48 -8.17 27.35
N ALA A 687 -3.49 -9.07 27.19
CA ALA A 687 -2.08 -8.76 27.37
C ALA A 687 -1.55 -7.64 26.45
N ALA A 688 -2.29 -7.24 25.42
CA ALA A 688 -1.96 -6.09 24.57
C ALA A 688 -2.03 -4.76 25.32
N TYR A 689 -2.87 -4.67 26.34
CA TYR A 689 -3.24 -3.43 27.02
C TYR A 689 -2.65 -3.39 28.42
N ILE A 690 -1.89 -2.34 28.71
CA ILE A 690 -1.24 -2.14 30.03
C ILE A 690 -2.23 -2.17 31.20
N GLU A 691 -3.46 -1.71 31.00
CA GLU A 691 -4.50 -1.70 32.04
C GLU A 691 -4.97 -3.11 32.43
N GLU A 692 -5.01 -4.04 31.49
CA GLU A 692 -5.39 -5.43 31.77
C GLU A 692 -4.29 -6.15 32.56
N TRP A 693 -3.03 -5.83 32.28
CA TRP A 693 -1.91 -6.30 33.10
C TRP A 693 -2.02 -5.80 34.55
N ARG A 694 -2.41 -4.53 34.73
CA ARG A 694 -2.64 -3.97 36.07
C ARG A 694 -3.79 -4.66 36.80
N ARG A 695 -4.92 -4.91 36.12
CA ARG A 695 -6.05 -5.63 36.71
C ARG A 695 -5.70 -7.06 37.10
N GLY A 696 -4.93 -7.77 36.27
CA GLY A 696 -4.49 -9.14 36.56
C GLY A 696 -3.40 -9.25 37.64
N ALA A 697 -2.71 -8.15 37.96
CA ALA A 697 -1.67 -8.13 38.98
C ALA A 697 -2.18 -7.76 40.40
N MET A 698 -3.43 -7.31 40.53
CA MET A 698 -4.07 -7.09 41.84
C MET A 698 -4.65 -8.39 42.41
N PRO A 699 -4.52 -8.67 43.72
CA PRO A 699 -5.25 -9.76 44.36
C PRO A 699 -6.77 -9.50 44.27
N PRO A 700 -7.62 -10.54 44.19
CA PRO A 700 -9.06 -10.35 44.20
C PRO A 700 -9.46 -9.67 45.51
N GLU A 701 -9.97 -8.44 45.42
CA GLU A 701 -10.59 -7.78 46.56
C GLU A 701 -11.80 -8.63 46.99
N THR A 702 -11.76 -9.14 48.23
CA THR A 702 -12.95 -9.64 48.91
C THR A 702 -13.93 -8.48 49.04
N GLU A 703 -14.97 -8.46 48.20
CA GLU A 703 -16.11 -7.55 48.32
C GLU A 703 -16.72 -7.68 49.73
N SER A 704 -16.36 -6.76 50.61
CA SER A 704 -17.14 -6.48 51.80
C SER A 704 -18.44 -5.80 51.36
N THR A 705 -19.52 -6.55 51.46
CA THR A 705 -20.90 -6.16 51.17
C THR A 705 -21.29 -4.95 52.03
N SER A 706 -21.61 -3.83 51.41
CA SER A 706 -22.51 -2.83 52.00
C SER A 706 -23.60 -2.48 51.01
N VAL A 707 -24.75 -3.11 51.23
CA VAL A 707 -26.03 -2.82 50.59
C VAL A 707 -26.44 -1.37 50.87
N MET A 708 -26.73 -0.58 49.83
CA MET A 708 -27.83 0.39 49.81
C MET A 708 -28.33 0.53 48.37
N LEU A 709 -29.66 0.39 48.22
CA LEU A 709 -30.45 0.20 47.00
C LEU A 709 -30.62 1.50 46.15
N PRO A 710 -31.00 1.36 44.86
CA PRO A 710 -31.16 2.47 43.92
C PRO A 710 -32.53 3.15 44.02
N GLU A 711 -32.57 4.49 43.93
CA GLU A 711 -33.82 5.22 43.70
C GLU A 711 -34.21 5.16 42.22
N ARG A 712 -35.48 4.82 42.01
CA ARG A 712 -36.15 4.57 40.73
C ARG A 712 -37.23 5.64 40.59
N GLU A 713 -37.18 6.46 39.55
CA GLU A 713 -38.37 7.17 39.07
C GLU A 713 -39.16 6.28 38.10
N VAL A 714 -40.48 6.32 38.26
CA VAL A 714 -41.49 5.35 37.81
C VAL A 714 -42.44 6.03 36.81
N MET A 715 -43.11 5.20 36.00
CA MET A 715 -44.49 5.28 35.45
C MET A 715 -44.50 5.13 33.91
N ALA A 716 -45.28 4.26 33.25
CA ALA A 716 -46.53 3.55 33.56
C ALA A 716 -46.69 2.31 32.61
N SER A 717 -47.07 1.10 33.05
CA SER A 717 -48.44 0.49 33.17
C SER A 717 -49.00 -0.02 31.80
N PHE A 718 -49.47 -1.26 31.54
CA PHE A 718 -50.43 -2.22 32.16
C PHE A 718 -50.19 -3.64 31.54
N ALA A 719 -50.00 -4.76 32.28
CA ALA A 719 -50.97 -5.81 32.74
C ALA A 719 -51.80 -6.51 31.61
N MET A 720 -52.05 -7.85 31.51
CA MET A 720 -52.23 -8.95 32.47
C MET A 720 -51.97 -10.38 31.87
N LEU A 721 -51.38 -11.27 32.70
CA LEU A 721 -51.76 -12.66 33.16
C LEU A 721 -52.84 -13.51 32.43
N PRO A 722 -52.92 -14.87 32.59
CA PRO A 722 -52.67 -15.68 33.82
C PRO A 722 -51.79 -16.95 33.63
N GLU A 723 -51.03 -17.48 34.60
CA GLU A 723 -51.27 -17.99 35.98
C GLU A 723 -51.87 -19.41 36.04
N MET A 724 -51.06 -20.39 36.51
CA MET A 724 -51.44 -21.25 37.65
C MET A 724 -50.24 -22.01 38.25
N GLU A 725 -50.15 -21.92 39.58
CA GLU A 725 -49.24 -22.55 40.56
C GLU A 725 -49.39 -24.09 40.59
N MET A 726 -48.47 -24.90 41.16
CA MET A 726 -48.22 -25.02 42.60
C MET A 726 -47.07 -26.02 42.90
N ILE A 727 -46.17 -25.62 43.81
CA ILE A 727 -45.74 -26.31 45.06
C ILE A 727 -45.26 -27.78 44.94
N ARG A 728 -44.18 -28.29 45.56
CA ARG A 728 -43.11 -27.86 46.49
C ARG A 728 -42.43 -29.18 46.91
N THR A 729 -41.19 -29.11 47.38
CA THR A 729 -40.42 -30.17 48.08
C THR A 729 -39.98 -31.34 47.20
N GLY A 730 -38.76 -31.86 47.27
CA GLY A 730 -37.59 -31.60 48.10
C GLY A 730 -36.56 -32.70 47.79
N THR A 731 -35.35 -32.52 48.33
CA THR A 731 -34.32 -33.56 48.57
C THR A 731 -33.65 -34.23 47.36
N MET A 732 -32.39 -33.82 47.14
CA MET A 732 -31.22 -34.63 46.71
C MET A 732 -31.10 -35.92 47.57
N PRO A 733 -30.21 -36.92 47.30
CA PRO A 733 -29.06 -36.94 46.39
C PRO A 733 -28.79 -38.27 45.62
N SER A 734 -27.69 -38.23 44.86
CA SER A 734 -26.65 -39.29 44.68
C SER A 734 -26.92 -40.56 43.87
N GLU A 735 -26.00 -40.75 42.91
CA GLU A 735 -25.14 -41.92 42.69
C GLU A 735 -25.33 -42.80 41.44
N MET A 736 -24.14 -43.06 40.87
CA MET A 736 -23.68 -44.20 40.08
C MET A 736 -24.04 -44.33 38.60
N GLU A 737 -23.02 -43.99 37.81
CA GLU A 737 -22.40 -44.79 36.75
C GLU A 737 -23.02 -46.17 36.44
N MET A 738 -23.25 -46.42 35.15
CA MET A 738 -22.86 -47.71 34.58
C MET A 738 -22.50 -47.54 33.09
N GLU A 739 -21.27 -47.93 32.78
CA GLU A 739 -20.75 -48.17 31.45
C GLU A 739 -21.65 -49.12 30.65
N SER A 740 -21.72 -48.94 29.32
CA SER A 740 -21.38 -50.06 28.44
C SER A 740 -21.11 -49.61 27.01
N THR A 741 -19.96 -50.08 26.56
CA THR A 741 -19.28 -50.00 25.27
C THR A 741 -20.02 -50.66 24.09
N SER A 742 -19.76 -50.07 22.91
CA SER A 742 -19.49 -50.72 21.61
C SER A 742 -20.64 -51.38 20.83
N VAL A 743 -20.71 -51.08 19.51
CA VAL A 743 -20.52 -52.04 18.40
C VAL A 743 -20.89 -51.39 17.04
N MET A 744 -19.88 -51.36 16.14
CA MET A 744 -19.84 -51.50 14.66
C MET A 744 -20.96 -50.97 13.72
N LEU A 745 -20.50 -50.24 12.68
CA LEU A 745 -21.03 -50.05 11.30
C LEU A 745 -21.40 -51.39 10.58
N PRO A 746 -22.19 -51.47 9.47
CA PRO A 746 -22.03 -50.67 8.22
C PRO A 746 -23.24 -50.43 7.24
N GLU A 747 -23.00 -49.55 6.26
CA GLU A 747 -23.46 -49.42 4.84
C GLU A 747 -24.92 -49.62 4.31
N ARG A 748 -25.27 -48.66 3.41
CA ARG A 748 -25.99 -48.73 2.09
C ARG A 748 -27.44 -48.22 1.91
N GLU A 749 -27.54 -47.22 1.00
CA GLU A 749 -28.52 -46.92 -0.07
C GLU A 749 -30.04 -47.10 0.12
N VAL A 750 -30.85 -46.04 -0.16
CA VAL A 750 -32.09 -46.08 -1.00
C VAL A 750 -32.45 -44.66 -1.53
N MET A 751 -32.77 -44.57 -2.84
CA MET A 751 -33.44 -43.47 -3.56
C MET A 751 -34.99 -43.56 -3.49
N ALA A 752 -35.69 -42.42 -3.49
CA ALA A 752 -36.99 -42.16 -4.18
C ALA A 752 -37.34 -40.66 -3.99
N SER A 753 -37.34 -39.78 -5.00
CA SER A 753 -38.27 -39.60 -6.13
C SER A 753 -39.69 -39.19 -5.74
N CYS A 754 -40.09 -37.96 -6.10
CA CYS A 754 -41.45 -37.62 -6.54
C CYS A 754 -41.43 -36.27 -7.29
N ALA A 755 -41.75 -36.33 -8.57
CA ALA A 755 -41.99 -35.20 -9.47
C ALA A 755 -43.50 -34.99 -9.64
N MET A 756 -43.90 -33.74 -9.93
CA MET A 756 -44.83 -33.32 -11.01
C MET A 756 -45.69 -32.10 -10.61
N LEU A 757 -45.49 -31.03 -11.40
CA LEU A 757 -46.44 -29.97 -11.82
C LEU A 757 -47.72 -30.59 -12.43
N PRO A 758 -48.87 -29.88 -12.59
CA PRO A 758 -49.03 -28.65 -13.39
C PRO A 758 -50.08 -27.66 -12.79
N GLU A 759 -50.55 -26.54 -13.32
CA GLU A 759 -50.65 -25.97 -14.68
C GLU A 759 -51.02 -24.46 -14.60
N MET A 760 -50.84 -23.76 -15.72
CA MET A 760 -51.19 -22.35 -16.02
C MET A 760 -52.69 -22.13 -16.28
N GLU A 761 -53.20 -20.90 -16.07
CA GLU A 761 -54.04 -20.08 -16.99
C GLU A 761 -54.42 -18.74 -16.32
N MET A 762 -54.04 -17.55 -16.81
CA MET A 762 -54.52 -16.70 -17.93
C MET A 762 -55.73 -15.76 -17.65
N ILE A 763 -55.42 -14.45 -17.71
CA ILE A 763 -56.19 -13.32 -18.31
C ILE A 763 -57.52 -12.89 -17.66
N ARG A 764 -57.62 -11.62 -17.19
CA ARG A 764 -58.31 -10.52 -17.89
C ARG A 764 -58.42 -9.22 -17.04
N THR A 765 -58.03 -8.14 -17.70
CA THR A 765 -58.22 -6.69 -17.51
C THR A 765 -59.46 -6.18 -16.73
N GLY A 766 -59.31 -5.02 -16.06
CA GLY A 766 -60.43 -4.08 -15.89
C GLY A 766 -60.23 -2.90 -14.92
N ARG A 767 -60.02 -1.70 -15.49
CA ARG A 767 -60.41 -0.36 -14.98
C ARG A 767 -59.79 0.25 -13.70
N MET A 768 -59.00 1.31 -13.91
CA MET A 768 -58.99 2.58 -13.12
C MET A 768 -60.32 3.35 -13.32
N PRO A 769 -60.74 4.37 -12.51
CA PRO A 769 -60.00 5.62 -12.13
C PRO A 769 -60.46 6.27 -10.77
N PRO A 770 -60.28 7.59 -10.43
CA PRO A 770 -59.24 8.62 -10.70
C PRO A 770 -58.68 9.37 -9.44
N GLU A 771 -57.65 10.21 -9.67
CA GLU A 771 -57.28 11.57 -9.17
C GLU A 771 -57.80 12.08 -7.79
N MET A 772 -57.06 12.85 -6.96
CA MET A 772 -56.39 14.14 -7.22
C MET A 772 -55.55 14.61 -6.00
N GLU A 773 -54.37 15.19 -6.25
CA GLU A 773 -53.69 16.39 -5.65
C GLU A 773 -53.89 16.77 -4.14
N SER A 774 -52.94 17.30 -3.35
CA SER A 774 -51.71 18.07 -3.58
C SER A 774 -50.95 18.33 -2.24
N THR A 775 -49.65 18.67 -2.34
CA THR A 775 -48.84 19.56 -1.46
C THR A 775 -48.51 19.10 -0.01
N SER A 776 -47.30 19.21 0.58
CA SER A 776 -46.15 20.10 0.35
C SER A 776 -44.94 19.77 1.29
N VAL A 777 -43.75 20.29 0.91
CA VAL A 777 -42.61 20.78 1.76
C VAL A 777 -41.43 19.86 2.21
N MET A 778 -40.29 20.05 1.51
CA MET A 778 -38.84 20.23 1.90
C MET A 778 -38.15 19.32 2.94
N LEU A 779 -37.10 18.52 2.61
CA LEU A 779 -35.64 18.73 2.31
C LEU A 779 -34.76 18.17 3.47
N PRO A 780 -33.45 17.83 3.31
CA PRO A 780 -32.62 17.80 2.09
C PRO A 780 -31.83 16.50 1.84
N GLU A 781 -31.47 16.33 0.55
CA GLU A 781 -30.51 15.37 0.00
C GLU A 781 -29.06 15.88 0.10
N ARG A 782 -28.10 14.94 0.09
CA ARG A 782 -26.68 15.20 -0.21
C ARG A 782 -26.37 14.56 -1.57
N GLU A 783 -26.03 15.42 -2.53
CA GLU A 783 -25.82 15.08 -3.94
C GLU A 783 -24.55 14.23 -4.18
N VAL A 784 -24.67 13.27 -5.10
CA VAL A 784 -23.55 12.65 -5.84
C VAL A 784 -23.87 12.85 -7.32
N MET A 785 -23.26 13.86 -7.95
CA MET A 785 -23.36 14.08 -9.39
C MET A 785 -22.28 13.29 -10.14
N ALA A 786 -22.71 12.34 -10.98
CA ALA A 786 -21.95 11.83 -12.11
C ALA A 786 -22.49 12.49 -13.38
N SER A 787 -21.71 13.36 -14.02
CA SER A 787 -22.07 13.97 -15.31
C SER A 787 -21.56 13.12 -16.47
N CYS A 788 -22.51 12.58 -17.25
CA CYS A 788 -22.29 12.18 -18.63
C CYS A 788 -22.34 13.44 -19.51
N ALA A 789 -21.23 13.77 -20.18
CA ALA A 789 -21.20 14.81 -21.19
C ALA A 789 -21.95 14.35 -22.46
N MET A 790 -23.07 15.01 -22.75
CA MET A 790 -23.70 15.03 -24.08
C MET A 790 -23.11 16.19 -24.88
N LEU A 791 -22.70 15.92 -26.12
CA LEU A 791 -22.40 16.92 -27.15
C LEU A 791 -23.62 17.84 -27.39
N PRO A 792 -23.41 19.14 -27.68
CA PRO A 792 -24.36 19.88 -28.49
C PRO A 792 -23.73 20.38 -29.81
N GLY A 793 -24.43 20.08 -30.90
CA GLY A 793 -24.99 21.07 -31.82
C GLY A 793 -24.04 22.10 -32.44
N MET A 794 -23.68 21.83 -33.68
CA MET A 794 -23.10 22.76 -34.65
C MET A 794 -24.17 23.78 -35.10
N GLU A 795 -23.94 25.08 -34.94
CA GLU A 795 -24.68 26.12 -35.66
C GLU A 795 -23.76 27.30 -36.04
N MET A 796 -23.85 27.69 -37.31
CA MET A 796 -23.08 28.75 -37.96
C MET A 796 -23.51 30.14 -37.50
N ILE A 797 -22.56 31.02 -37.15
CA ILE A 797 -22.67 32.46 -37.45
C ILE A 797 -21.33 32.99 -37.96
N ARG A 798 -21.38 33.48 -39.20
CA ARG A 798 -20.39 34.29 -39.92
C ARG A 798 -20.62 35.75 -39.56
N THR A 799 -19.62 36.44 -39.06
CA THR A 799 -19.33 37.86 -39.37
C THR A 799 -17.91 38.20 -38.93
N GLY A 800 -17.13 38.78 -39.83
CA GLY A 800 -15.81 39.34 -39.53
C GLY A 800 -15.90 40.82 -39.19
N THR A 801 -14.98 41.27 -38.34
CA THR A 801 -14.32 42.59 -38.36
C THR A 801 -13.26 42.63 -37.23
N MET A 802 -11.99 42.82 -37.57
CA MET A 802 -10.99 43.51 -36.72
C MET A 802 -11.23 45.05 -36.82
N PRO A 803 -10.63 45.97 -36.01
CA PRO A 803 -9.41 45.93 -35.16
C PRO A 803 -9.58 46.75 -33.82
N PRO A 804 -8.56 47.38 -33.15
CA PRO A 804 -7.12 47.08 -32.93
C PRO A 804 -6.72 46.98 -31.43
N GLU A 805 -5.44 46.66 -31.21
CA GLU A 805 -4.55 46.83 -30.04
C GLU A 805 -5.05 47.59 -28.79
N MET A 806 -4.81 47.00 -27.62
CA MET A 806 -4.24 47.75 -26.48
C MET A 806 -3.38 46.83 -25.60
N GLU A 807 -2.09 47.12 -25.57
CA GLU A 807 -1.16 46.74 -24.51
C GLU A 807 -1.66 47.28 -23.16
N MET A 808 -1.95 46.39 -22.20
CA MET A 808 -1.69 46.58 -20.78
C MET A 808 -2.20 45.35 -20.04
N GLU A 809 -1.37 44.85 -19.11
CA GLU A 809 -1.59 43.78 -18.12
C GLU A 809 -0.59 42.62 -18.25
N MET A 810 0.69 42.96 -18.29
CA MET A 810 1.77 42.10 -17.83
C MET A 810 2.71 42.95 -16.96
N LYS A 811 2.17 43.46 -15.84
CA LYS A 811 2.97 44.10 -14.79
C LYS A 811 2.32 44.01 -13.41
N VAL A 812 1.81 42.82 -13.04
CA VAL A 812 1.56 42.43 -11.65
C VAL A 812 1.75 40.91 -11.55
N MET A 813 3.01 40.45 -11.51
CA MET A 813 3.44 39.13 -10.98
C MET A 813 4.98 38.97 -11.10
N SER A 814 5.74 40.03 -10.82
CA SER A 814 7.21 39.93 -10.72
C SER A 814 7.82 40.86 -9.66
N SER A 815 7.03 41.25 -8.66
CA SER A 815 7.53 42.05 -7.52
C SER A 815 6.90 41.58 -6.21
N GLU A 816 7.15 40.33 -5.84
CA GLU A 816 6.93 39.87 -4.46
C GLU A 816 7.71 38.58 -4.20
N GLU A 817 9.03 38.60 -4.45
CA GLU A 817 9.99 37.61 -3.89
C GLU A 817 11.44 38.07 -4.14
N ALA A 818 11.74 39.31 -3.76
CA ALA A 818 13.11 39.77 -3.56
C ALA A 818 13.08 40.84 -2.46
N ILE A 819 14.03 40.77 -1.52
CA ILE A 819 14.12 41.48 -0.22
C ILE A 819 13.45 40.66 0.90
N THR A 820 14.15 39.67 1.47
CA THR A 820 14.96 39.92 2.67
C THR A 820 16.05 38.85 2.81
N LEU A 821 17.27 39.16 2.37
CA LEU A 821 18.52 38.53 2.85
C LEU A 821 19.68 39.41 2.39
N SER A 822 19.85 40.56 3.05
CA SER A 822 21.04 41.38 2.96
C SER A 822 21.32 42.01 4.32
N GLU A 823 21.77 41.21 5.27
CA GLU A 823 22.57 41.67 6.39
C GLU A 823 23.34 40.46 6.95
N TRP A 824 24.62 40.69 7.27
CA TRP A 824 25.60 39.74 7.82
C TRP A 824 26.45 38.93 6.83
N ARG A 825 27.38 39.63 6.19
CA ARG A 825 28.76 39.13 6.02
C ARG A 825 29.74 40.25 6.33
N ASP A 826 30.38 40.17 7.50
CA ASP A 826 31.83 40.33 7.63
C ASP A 826 32.31 39.90 9.04
N GLY A 827 33.39 39.13 9.07
CA GLY A 827 34.22 38.91 10.26
C GLY A 827 34.37 37.46 10.75
N SER A 828 35.34 36.73 10.18
CA SER A 828 36.31 35.80 10.83
C SER A 828 35.82 34.90 11.99
N SER A 829 36.05 33.59 12.08
CA SER A 829 37.19 32.75 11.66
C SER A 829 36.93 31.32 12.18
N GLY A 830 37.38 30.29 11.46
CA GLY A 830 37.62 28.96 12.03
C GLY A 830 36.78 27.82 11.42
N GLU A 831 37.42 27.01 10.58
CA GLU A 831 37.07 25.61 10.29
C GLU A 831 36.74 24.82 11.58
N PRO A 832 35.88 23.77 11.58
CA PRO A 832 36.14 22.56 10.78
C PRO A 832 34.95 21.66 10.32
N VAL A 833 35.26 20.83 9.31
CA VAL A 833 34.89 19.40 9.16
C VAL A 833 33.50 18.98 8.66
N LEU A 834 33.54 18.36 7.46
CA LEU A 834 32.75 17.25 6.91
C LEU A 834 31.80 16.51 7.88
N CYS A 835 30.51 16.43 7.54
CA CYS A 835 29.76 15.16 7.42
C CYS A 835 28.27 15.44 7.12
N LEU A 836 27.82 15.22 5.87
CA LEU A 836 26.40 15.02 5.56
C LEU A 836 26.27 14.20 4.26
N THR A 837 26.75 12.97 4.34
CA THR A 837 26.36 11.87 3.44
C THR A 837 25.90 10.74 4.34
N ASN A 838 24.60 10.64 4.57
CA ASN A 838 23.87 9.41 4.89
C ASN A 838 22.41 9.75 5.19
N LEU A 839 21.62 9.87 4.12
CA LEU A 839 20.16 9.89 4.23
C LEU A 839 19.54 9.22 3.00
N PHE A 840 20.10 8.06 2.61
CA PHE A 840 19.44 7.03 1.80
C PHE A 840 20.19 5.70 2.02
N ALA A 841 19.78 4.95 3.05
CA ALA A 841 20.10 3.52 3.22
C ALA A 841 19.01 2.84 4.06
#